data_AF-A0A918V398-F1
#
_entry.id   AF-A0A918V398-F1
#
_cell.length_a   1.000
_cell.length_b   1.000
_cell.length_c   1.000
_cell.angle_alpha   90.00
_cell.angle_beta   90.00
_cell.angle_gamma   90.00
#
_symmetry.space_group_name_H-M   'P 1'
#
loop_
_entity.id
_entity.type
_entity.pdbx_description
1 polymer ?
#
loop_
_entity_poly.entity_id
_entity_poly.type
_entity_poly.pdbx_seq_one_letter_code
_entity_poly.pdbx_strand_id
1 'polypeptide(L)'
;MEDVQDLLAQYGQWRRDETASYDDRAEQLADIVTLLLGQSVPGDSVQRYDHEDGPGLMYEFEGWDYILRLDENDDELFLGRKKLIPTSGGAHGGRWASLVWTADTIGEDLVARTREFGGTVLDRSHLEAAAAGMRPLAELIRDHFRRRQTNLPLLSLLTAGGRAPDEWSMTPTARLVSPPSVKTQTWAGTSAELLLVGQKQQDRPTGMALLPDQKALVTTPNGLLEVDTVRGNAHWYLALPGCHGAPVVRENGAVLVLCGSTLVRWHDGRLNAIAGGFEDGAVLLPGPDGEPWVLSGSGVTFNTGQGTLALTRAGDQVGDQVSYPITFEASVRSAVWLDRRRFFLAASGHSAVIDLARTTDAGQLNDWIRTPVSYPGHVLPAGTDSVVSASPDGTGIGVGLHRTEITSRTSEPLLHTQLGEIFGLVQEPDDGPAYLLASLPDNDPTHVRPVLMRLTGHHTSAPTMPPPPVAPTIGYEAVSQSARGERRDYRLDRLPLAREGQAEVFRAEHKDTGTIVAFKKRIGKGARDERRMRREVEAALKFGGNPHVMPVLDFGPAHDWFVMPLAEATVEDKRTELQDPAQLHILVGAVAAGLADAHRHGWIHRDIKPSNILLLEGRWTVADWGIVRRARGETSTAGLLTRAGIGTEGFAAPELSVDGHDITPASDIYSLGQLIGWISTGTWPQANVPLLPPPGPWYGVVRQATQLDSAQRPQDINTFLNLVERETGFQDELPITRATRLLEDANERGDTAAAAQLLTLAADQPNSYELYLDVVTKLNIPDATAALLANPQQTTAVLQALTGHAAGDRGDWPTWEEADRAVWWLLRVACLSAQKHQWPMLDDAVQGMCDWDGRWDRWDPRNTIRDWLRTLTGQAAATVASALRAQPHGARHYHEVIDDRRADTAIRSAIHAAQRT
;
A
#
# COMPACT_ATOMS: atom_id res chain seq x y z
N MET A 1 0.54 22.27 8.99
CA MET A 1 1.20 20.95 8.93
C MET A 1 2.59 21.08 8.37
N GLU A 2 2.78 21.75 7.23
CA GLU A 2 4.10 22.13 6.69
C GLU A 2 4.96 22.85 7.75
N ASP A 3 4.41 23.87 8.42
CA ASP A 3 5.08 24.56 9.53
C ASP A 3 5.47 23.66 10.73
N VAL A 4 4.73 22.56 10.97
CA VAL A 4 5.01 21.61 12.06
C VAL A 4 6.12 20.65 11.64
N GLN A 5 6.12 20.20 10.39
CA GLN A 5 7.16 19.33 9.85
C GLN A 5 8.50 20.10 9.75
N ASP A 6 8.47 21.37 9.34
CA ASP A 6 9.65 22.23 9.34
C ASP A 6 10.21 22.44 10.75
N LEU A 7 9.34 22.66 11.74
CA LEU A 7 9.73 22.77 13.14
C LEU A 7 10.38 21.47 13.68
N LEU A 8 9.79 20.32 13.35
CA LEU A 8 10.35 19.01 13.73
C LEU A 8 11.71 18.75 13.09
N ALA A 9 11.86 19.13 11.82
CA ALA A 9 13.13 19.04 11.10
C ALA A 9 14.18 19.97 11.71
N GLN A 10 13.82 21.21 12.04
CA GLN A 10 14.71 22.17 12.70
C GLN A 10 15.16 21.68 14.07
N TYR A 11 14.24 21.16 14.90
CA TYR A 11 14.56 20.56 16.19
C TYR A 11 15.48 19.34 16.05
N GLY A 12 15.22 18.45 15.09
CA GLY A 12 16.06 17.28 14.84
C GLY A 12 17.45 17.61 14.30
N GLN A 13 17.61 18.71 13.54
CA GLN A 13 18.91 19.21 13.10
C GLN A 13 19.70 19.77 14.28
N TRP A 14 19.08 20.65 15.07
CA TRP A 14 19.68 21.24 16.27
C TRP A 14 20.23 20.17 17.23
N ARG A 15 19.44 19.13 17.52
CA ARG A 15 19.88 18.07 18.44
C ARG A 15 21.10 17.29 17.93
N ARG A 16 21.22 17.09 16.62
CA ARG A 16 22.31 16.30 16.01
C ARG A 16 23.59 17.10 15.80
N ASP A 17 23.55 18.42 15.95
CA ASP A 17 24.73 19.27 15.80
C ASP A 17 25.58 19.29 17.07
N GLU A 18 26.37 18.23 17.26
CA GLU A 18 27.34 18.12 18.36
C GLU A 18 28.54 19.09 18.20
N THR A 19 28.66 19.76 17.05
CA THR A 19 29.79 20.65 16.75
C THR A 19 29.50 22.12 17.04
N ALA A 20 28.23 22.48 17.27
CA ALA A 20 27.79 23.82 17.60
C ALA A 20 28.25 24.25 19.01
N SER A 21 28.62 25.53 19.16
CA SER A 21 28.98 26.08 20.47
C SER A 21 27.76 26.15 21.41
N TYR A 22 27.99 26.43 22.69
CA TYR A 22 26.90 26.69 23.63
C TYR A 22 25.97 27.81 23.14
N ASP A 23 26.56 28.96 22.77
CA ASP A 23 25.82 30.14 22.34
C ASP A 23 25.00 29.86 21.08
N ASP A 24 25.56 29.13 20.11
CA ASP A 24 24.85 28.73 18.88
C ASP A 24 23.65 27.83 19.18
N ARG A 25 23.81 26.86 20.10
CA ARG A 25 22.72 25.94 20.50
C ARG A 25 21.64 26.66 21.29
N ALA A 26 22.02 27.63 22.10
CA ALA A 26 21.08 28.44 22.90
C ALA A 26 20.25 29.38 22.00
N GLU A 27 20.87 30.02 21.01
CA GLU A 27 20.18 30.85 20.01
C GLU A 27 19.21 30.02 19.15
N GLN A 28 19.66 28.86 18.65
CA GLN A 28 18.80 27.98 17.86
C GLN A 28 17.63 27.42 18.68
N LEU A 29 17.83 27.13 19.97
CA LEU A 29 16.73 26.78 20.85
C LEU A 29 15.78 27.96 21.07
N ALA A 30 16.28 29.19 21.21
CA ALA A 30 15.44 30.37 21.30
C ALA A 30 14.58 30.56 20.05
N ASP A 31 15.11 30.27 18.84
CA ASP A 31 14.34 30.18 17.59
C ASP A 31 13.22 29.15 17.68
N ILE A 32 13.54 27.91 18.04
CA ILE A 32 12.56 26.82 18.15
C ILE A 32 11.45 27.16 19.15
N VAL A 33 11.82 27.68 20.33
CA VAL A 33 10.86 28.05 21.37
C VAL A 33 10.01 29.26 20.96
N THR A 34 10.58 30.22 20.22
CA THR A 34 9.82 31.33 19.64
C THR A 34 8.74 30.80 18.69
N LEU A 35 9.10 29.86 17.81
CA LEU A 35 8.15 29.24 16.88
C LEU A 35 7.05 28.46 17.62
N LEU A 36 7.42 27.71 18.66
CA LEU A 36 6.47 26.98 19.50
C LEU A 36 5.47 27.89 20.22
N LEU A 37 5.95 29.01 20.78
CA LEU A 37 5.06 29.99 21.40
C LEU A 37 4.15 30.65 20.35
N GLY A 38 4.69 30.94 19.16
CA GLY A 38 3.95 31.51 18.03
C GLY A 38 2.75 30.68 17.56
N GLN A 39 2.68 29.39 17.90
CA GLN A 39 1.52 28.53 17.60
C GLN A 39 0.27 28.89 18.41
N SER A 40 0.40 29.62 19.53
CA SER A 40 -0.73 29.98 20.40
C SER A 40 -0.69 31.42 20.90
N VAL A 41 0.42 32.12 20.67
CA VAL A 41 0.69 33.48 21.12
C VAL A 41 0.89 34.34 19.87
N PRO A 42 0.24 35.53 19.74
CA PRO A 42 0.46 36.42 18.61
C PRO A 42 1.95 36.80 18.48
N GLY A 43 2.52 36.70 17.28
CA GLY A 43 3.97 36.87 17.05
C GLY A 43 4.55 38.19 17.58
N ASP A 44 3.80 39.29 17.50
CA ASP A 44 4.22 40.62 17.98
C ASP A 44 4.36 40.72 19.51
N SER A 45 3.87 39.71 20.25
CA SER A 45 3.91 39.68 21.71
C SER A 45 5.08 38.88 22.28
N VAL A 46 5.81 38.11 21.45
CA VAL A 46 7.00 37.37 21.88
C VAL A 46 8.25 38.25 21.69
N GLN A 47 8.91 38.60 22.79
CA GLN A 47 10.10 39.43 22.82
C GLN A 47 11.31 38.64 23.32
N ARG A 48 12.39 38.64 22.55
CA ARG A 48 13.69 38.12 23.01
C ARG A 48 14.40 39.14 23.87
N TYR A 49 15.11 38.65 24.87
CA TYR A 49 16.06 39.44 25.63
C TYR A 49 17.30 38.61 25.93
N ASP A 50 18.46 39.27 25.86
CA ASP A 50 19.73 38.68 26.23
C ASP A 50 19.98 38.93 27.71
N HIS A 51 20.28 37.87 28.46
CA HIS A 51 20.74 37.97 29.84
C HIS A 51 22.22 37.59 29.94
N GLU A 52 22.91 38.03 30.99
CA GLU A 52 24.31 37.67 31.28
C GLU A 52 24.57 36.15 31.35
N ASP A 53 23.52 35.33 31.45
CA ASP A 53 23.56 33.89 31.73
C ASP A 53 22.73 33.06 30.71
N GLY A 54 22.49 33.59 29.50
CA GLY A 54 21.79 32.89 28.40
C GLY A 54 20.56 33.62 27.81
N PRO A 55 19.98 33.11 26.71
CA PRO A 55 18.84 33.73 26.03
C PRO A 55 17.52 33.52 26.78
N GLY A 56 16.65 34.53 26.73
CA GLY A 56 15.32 34.50 27.34
C GLY A 56 14.23 35.05 26.44
N LEU A 57 12.98 34.65 26.73
CA LEU A 57 11.77 35.05 26.02
C LEU A 57 10.76 35.66 26.99
N MET A 58 10.11 36.73 26.58
CA MET A 58 8.98 37.33 27.30
C MET A 58 7.77 37.35 26.38
N TYR A 59 6.60 36.96 26.89
CA TYR A 59 5.38 36.95 26.09
C TYR A 59 4.12 37.14 26.93
N GLU A 60 3.06 37.65 26.31
CA GLU A 60 1.73 37.77 26.92
C GLU A 60 0.84 36.62 26.44
N PHE A 61 0.18 35.93 27.37
CA PHE A 61 -0.77 34.88 27.03
C PHE A 61 -1.97 34.89 27.99
N GLU A 62 -3.17 35.01 27.42
CA GLU A 62 -4.44 35.11 28.16
C GLU A 62 -4.43 36.22 29.26
N GLY A 63 -3.80 37.37 28.99
CA GLY A 63 -3.76 38.51 29.91
C GLY A 63 -2.72 38.39 31.04
N TRP A 64 -1.76 37.47 30.92
CA TRP A 64 -0.65 37.32 31.86
C TRP A 64 0.69 37.40 31.15
N ASP A 65 1.62 38.14 31.75
CA ASP A 65 3.02 38.20 31.30
C ASP A 65 3.80 36.99 31.80
N TYR A 66 4.42 36.28 30.86
CA TYR A 66 5.30 35.14 31.09
C TYR A 66 6.74 35.48 30.72
N ILE A 67 7.67 35.01 31.54
CA ILE A 67 9.11 35.10 31.31
C ILE A 67 9.64 33.67 31.25
N LEU A 68 10.17 33.27 30.09
CA LEU A 68 10.74 31.95 29.86
C LEU A 68 12.26 32.07 29.72
N ARG A 69 12.99 31.36 30.58
CA ARG A 69 14.43 31.17 30.47
C ARG A 69 14.73 29.82 29.83
N LEU A 70 15.78 29.79 29.01
CA LEU A 70 16.30 28.57 28.39
C LEU A 70 17.62 28.22 29.06
N ASP A 71 17.71 27.02 29.63
CA ASP A 71 18.88 26.55 30.39
C ASP A 71 19.38 25.20 29.82
N GLU A 72 20.69 25.06 29.54
CA GLU A 72 21.20 23.83 28.93
C GLU A 72 21.10 22.66 29.90
N ASN A 73 21.72 22.80 31.07
CA ASN A 73 21.80 21.77 32.10
C ASN A 73 21.21 22.28 33.42
N ASP A 74 20.90 21.37 34.33
CA ASP A 74 20.38 21.70 35.66
C ASP A 74 21.45 22.08 36.70
N ASP A 75 22.73 22.05 36.30
CA ASP A 75 23.90 22.42 37.13
C ASP A 75 24.19 23.94 37.18
N GLU A 76 23.69 24.73 36.22
CA GLU A 76 23.99 26.16 36.17
C GLU A 76 23.17 26.99 37.17
N LEU A 77 23.90 27.58 38.13
CA LEU A 77 23.39 28.29 39.30
C LEU A 77 22.58 29.55 38.94
N PHE A 78 21.25 29.52 39.17
CA PHE A 78 20.42 30.73 39.20
C PHE A 78 20.56 31.50 40.53
N LEU A 79 21.04 32.75 40.48
CA LEU A 79 21.10 33.71 41.58
C LEU A 79 19.99 34.79 41.48
N GLY A 80 18.73 34.38 41.61
CA GLY A 80 17.66 35.19 42.20
C GLY A 80 16.77 36.05 41.29
N ARG A 81 15.50 36.15 41.71
CA ARG A 81 14.36 36.91 41.13
C ARG A 81 14.60 38.38 40.78
N LYS A 82 15.69 38.99 41.25
CA LYS A 82 16.00 40.42 41.05
C LYS A 82 16.58 40.75 39.66
N LYS A 83 17.09 39.75 38.93
CA LYS A 83 17.74 39.95 37.63
C LYS A 83 16.84 39.72 36.39
N LEU A 84 15.66 39.12 36.56
CA LEU A 84 14.67 38.89 35.48
C LEU A 84 13.74 40.10 35.22
N ILE A 85 13.98 41.25 35.84
CA ILE A 85 13.16 42.45 35.65
C ILE A 85 13.70 43.21 34.43
N PRO A 86 12.91 43.39 33.35
CA PRO A 86 13.33 44.18 32.20
C PRO A 86 13.69 45.60 32.66
N THR A 87 14.81 46.14 32.15
CA THR A 87 15.19 47.56 32.36
C THR A 87 14.15 48.55 31.80
N SER A 88 13.17 48.07 31.02
CA SER A 88 12.10 48.84 30.39
C SER A 88 10.72 48.53 30.98
N GLY A 89 10.42 49.12 32.15
CA GLY A 89 9.09 49.67 32.49
C GLY A 89 7.83 48.77 32.53
N GLY A 90 7.91 47.44 32.44
CA GLY A 90 6.79 46.51 32.60
C GLY A 90 6.61 46.04 34.06
N ALA A 91 5.37 45.88 34.51
CA ALA A 91 4.97 45.79 35.92
C ALA A 91 5.64 44.69 36.77
N HIS A 92 5.81 44.97 38.06
CA HIS A 92 6.07 43.98 39.11
C HIS A 92 5.02 42.84 39.09
N GLY A 93 5.39 41.62 38.69
CA GLY A 93 4.54 40.44 38.91
C GLY A 93 4.51 39.31 37.87
N GLY A 94 5.35 39.34 36.82
CA GLY A 94 5.37 38.30 35.77
C GLY A 94 5.60 36.87 36.27
N ARG A 95 4.96 35.90 35.63
CA ARG A 95 5.14 34.46 35.90
C ARG A 95 6.38 33.96 35.18
N TRP A 96 7.34 33.39 35.90
CA TRP A 96 8.60 32.97 35.29
C TRP A 96 8.79 31.45 35.29
N ALA A 97 9.20 30.92 34.15
CA ALA A 97 9.47 29.50 33.93
C ALA A 97 10.90 29.31 33.41
N SER A 98 11.52 28.20 33.78
CA SER A 98 12.80 27.75 33.21
C SER A 98 12.53 26.48 32.40
N LEU A 99 13.09 26.39 31.20
CA LEU A 99 13.05 25.22 30.34
C LEU A 99 14.47 24.65 30.24
N VAL A 100 14.66 23.44 30.79
CA VAL A 100 15.91 22.70 30.73
C VAL A 100 15.83 21.66 29.61
N TRP A 101 16.74 21.70 28.64
CA TRP A 101 16.59 20.92 27.40
C TRP A 101 17.45 19.67 27.29
N THR A 102 18.51 19.49 28.09
CA THR A 102 19.33 18.26 28.04
C THR A 102 18.84 17.16 28.98
N ALA A 103 18.10 17.51 30.03
CA ALA A 103 17.70 16.59 31.07
C ALA A 103 16.25 16.11 30.89
N ASP A 104 16.04 14.79 30.97
CA ASP A 104 14.71 14.15 31.05
C ASP A 104 14.10 14.24 32.46
N THR A 105 14.93 14.53 33.46
CA THR A 105 14.51 14.75 34.85
C THR A 105 15.32 15.86 35.46
N ILE A 106 14.63 16.81 36.09
CA ILE A 106 15.26 17.92 36.78
C ILE A 106 15.71 17.52 38.18
N GLY A 107 16.96 17.85 38.56
CA GLY A 107 17.46 17.68 39.92
C GLY A 107 16.65 18.42 40.99
N GLU A 108 16.52 17.81 42.18
CA GLU A 108 15.73 18.36 43.29
C GLU A 108 16.18 19.76 43.72
N ASP A 109 17.48 20.05 43.61
CA ASP A 109 18.09 21.32 43.96
C ASP A 109 17.60 22.49 43.10
N LEU A 110 17.46 22.29 41.79
CA LEU A 110 16.92 23.30 40.88
C LEU A 110 15.42 23.51 41.16
N VAL A 111 14.67 22.43 41.39
CA VAL A 111 13.25 22.50 41.76
C VAL A 111 13.06 23.27 43.07
N ALA A 112 13.86 23.02 44.09
CA ALA A 112 13.78 23.69 45.38
C ALA A 112 14.05 25.20 45.26
N ARG A 113 15.07 25.60 44.49
CA ARG A 113 15.42 27.00 44.26
C ARG A 113 14.38 27.74 43.41
N THR A 114 13.89 27.12 42.34
CA THR A 114 12.82 27.70 41.53
C THR A 114 11.54 27.91 42.33
N ARG A 115 11.26 27.01 43.30
CA ARG A 115 10.15 27.16 44.24
C ARG A 115 10.31 28.36 45.17
N GLU A 116 11.52 28.63 45.66
CA GLU A 116 11.81 29.78 46.53
C GLU A 116 11.41 31.11 45.89
N PHE A 117 11.60 31.22 44.57
CA PHE A 117 11.25 32.42 43.80
C PHE A 117 9.91 32.32 43.06
N GLY A 118 9.10 31.29 43.34
CA GLY A 118 7.74 31.13 42.82
C GLY A 118 7.66 30.91 41.31
N GLY A 119 8.66 30.25 40.72
CA GLY A 119 8.66 29.86 39.31
C GLY A 119 8.26 28.40 39.10
N THR A 120 8.33 27.96 37.84
CA THR A 120 8.18 26.56 37.43
C THR A 120 9.33 26.13 36.54
N VAL A 121 9.64 24.83 36.51
CA VAL A 121 10.65 24.23 35.63
C VAL A 121 9.97 23.23 34.72
N LEU A 122 10.32 23.29 33.44
CA LEU A 122 9.95 22.33 32.42
C LEU A 122 11.23 21.59 31.99
N ASP A 123 11.13 20.29 31.83
CA ASP A 123 12.20 19.46 31.28
C ASP A 123 12.05 19.26 29.76
N ARG A 124 13.00 18.52 29.19
CA ARG A 124 13.03 18.15 27.78
C ARG A 124 11.72 17.51 27.30
N SER A 125 11.06 16.69 28.13
CA SER A 125 9.83 15.98 27.73
C SER A 125 8.68 16.94 27.41
N HIS A 126 8.64 18.11 28.07
CA HIS A 126 7.63 19.14 27.82
C HIS A 126 7.87 19.86 26.49
N LEU A 127 9.13 20.16 26.18
CA LEU A 127 9.51 20.75 24.90
C LEU A 127 9.19 19.78 23.74
N GLU A 128 9.56 18.51 23.90
CA GLU A 128 9.29 17.47 22.90
C GLU A 128 7.79 17.23 22.69
N ALA A 129 6.99 17.27 23.75
CA ALA A 129 5.54 17.19 23.65
C ALA A 129 4.94 18.37 22.88
N ALA A 130 5.46 19.58 23.09
CA ALA A 130 5.03 20.76 22.34
C ALA A 130 5.48 20.70 20.87
N ALA A 131 6.74 20.34 20.61
CA ALA A 131 7.29 20.17 19.26
C ALA A 131 6.55 19.09 18.45
N ALA A 132 6.16 17.99 19.10
CA ALA A 132 5.41 16.92 18.46
C ALA A 132 3.91 17.24 18.28
N GLY A 133 3.42 18.35 18.83
CA GLY A 133 2.03 18.81 18.69
C GLY A 133 1.04 18.24 19.70
N MET A 134 1.49 17.62 20.79
CA MET A 134 0.58 17.09 21.83
C MET A 134 -0.19 18.20 22.52
N ARG A 135 0.51 19.30 22.82
CA ARG A 135 -0.07 20.45 23.52
C ARG A 135 0.78 21.70 23.31
N PRO A 136 0.18 22.87 23.10
CA PRO A 136 0.96 24.09 22.92
C PRO A 136 1.82 24.43 24.15
N LEU A 137 3.04 24.93 23.91
CA LEU A 137 4.00 25.23 24.96
C LEU A 137 3.47 26.28 25.97
N ALA A 138 2.80 27.32 25.46
CA ALA A 138 2.21 28.36 26.31
C ALA A 138 1.14 27.80 27.28
N GLU A 139 0.37 26.80 26.84
CA GLU A 139 -0.60 26.13 27.70
C GLU A 139 0.06 25.24 28.75
N LEU A 140 1.12 24.49 28.38
CA LEU A 140 1.87 23.66 29.33
C LEU A 140 2.47 24.51 30.45
N ILE A 141 3.04 25.67 30.10
CA ILE A 141 3.58 26.63 31.07
C ILE A 141 2.46 27.19 31.95
N ARG A 142 1.35 27.64 31.36
CA ARG A 142 0.18 28.14 32.11
C ARG A 142 -0.35 27.10 33.10
N ASP A 143 -0.48 25.85 32.68
CA ASP A 143 -1.08 24.79 33.48
C ASP A 143 -0.19 24.39 34.67
N HIS A 144 1.13 24.44 34.52
CA HIS A 144 2.05 24.36 35.66
C HIS A 144 1.74 25.39 36.75
N PHE A 145 1.57 26.66 36.35
CA PHE A 145 1.20 27.72 37.30
C PHE A 145 -0.17 27.51 37.93
N ARG A 146 -1.16 27.01 37.17
CA ARG A 146 -2.50 26.70 37.70
C ARG A 146 -2.45 25.58 38.74
N ARG A 147 -1.60 24.58 38.55
CA ARG A 147 -1.42 23.44 39.48
C ARG A 147 -0.60 23.78 40.72
N ARG A 148 0.08 24.93 40.76
CA ARG A 148 0.89 25.42 41.89
C ARG A 148 2.00 24.45 42.31
N GLN A 149 2.55 23.70 41.37
CA GLN A 149 3.72 22.84 41.60
C GLN A 149 4.86 23.30 40.69
N THR A 150 6.07 23.27 41.24
CA THR A 150 7.27 23.82 40.60
C THR A 150 7.82 22.93 39.48
N ASN A 151 7.61 21.63 39.55
CA ASN A 151 7.95 20.67 38.51
C ASN A 151 6.84 19.63 38.52
N LEU A 152 6.20 19.41 37.37
CA LEU A 152 5.16 18.40 37.17
C LEU A 152 5.58 17.49 36.04
N PRO A 153 5.53 16.16 36.20
CA PRO A 153 5.72 15.26 35.07
C PRO A 153 4.67 15.54 33.99
N LEU A 154 5.08 15.47 32.72
CA LEU A 154 4.22 15.73 31.56
C LEU A 154 2.86 15.02 31.66
N LEU A 155 2.85 13.73 32.02
CA LEU A 155 1.63 12.94 32.16
C LEU A 155 0.62 13.59 33.14
N SER A 156 1.09 14.19 34.24
CA SER A 156 0.21 14.82 35.24
C SER A 156 -0.50 16.07 34.71
N LEU A 157 0.10 16.75 33.73
CA LEU A 157 -0.49 17.91 33.06
C LEU A 157 -1.53 17.49 32.02
N LEU A 158 -1.28 16.37 31.33
CA LEU A 158 -2.15 15.85 30.27
C LEU A 158 -3.39 15.11 30.83
N THR A 159 -3.32 14.60 32.06
CA THR A 159 -4.37 13.78 32.67
C THR A 159 -5.40 14.56 33.51
N ALA A 160 -5.42 15.90 33.38
CA ALA A 160 -6.19 16.78 34.25
C ALA A 160 -7.71 16.51 34.26
N GLY A 161 -8.17 15.68 35.20
CA GLY A 161 -9.59 15.48 35.51
C GLY A 161 -10.19 14.15 35.03
N GLY A 162 -9.38 13.19 34.59
CA GLY A 162 -9.85 11.88 34.12
C GLY A 162 -10.66 11.13 35.20
N ARG A 163 -11.93 10.85 34.88
CA ARG A 163 -12.80 9.95 35.63
C ARG A 163 -12.05 8.61 35.80
N ALA A 164 -12.09 8.02 37.00
CA ALA A 164 -11.69 6.62 37.18
C ALA A 164 -12.42 5.78 36.10
N PRO A 165 -11.82 4.72 35.55
CA PRO A 165 -12.47 3.96 34.48
C PRO A 165 -13.83 3.54 35.03
N ASP A 166 -14.91 3.90 34.34
CA ASP A 166 -16.19 3.25 34.62
C ASP A 166 -15.92 1.74 34.45
N GLU A 167 -16.21 0.93 35.48
CA GLU A 167 -15.83 -0.48 35.66
C GLU A 167 -15.60 -1.25 34.35
N TRP A 168 -14.41 -1.10 33.75
CA TRP A 168 -14.11 -1.76 32.48
C TRP A 168 -13.82 -3.22 32.80
N SER A 169 -14.78 -4.09 32.51
CA SER A 169 -14.66 -5.52 32.78
C SER A 169 -15.34 -6.33 31.70
N MET A 170 -14.71 -7.46 31.38
CA MET A 170 -15.27 -8.47 30.51
C MET A 170 -15.49 -9.74 31.32
N THR A 171 -16.57 -10.44 31.03
CA THR A 171 -16.92 -11.70 31.69
C THR A 171 -16.57 -12.84 30.75
N PRO A 172 -15.84 -13.87 31.21
CA PRO A 172 -15.62 -15.07 30.43
C PRO A 172 -16.94 -15.73 30.04
N THR A 173 -17.08 -16.11 28.77
CA THR A 173 -18.31 -16.68 28.21
C THR A 173 -18.77 -17.91 29.01
N ALA A 174 -17.82 -18.73 29.49
CA ALA A 174 -18.08 -19.90 30.33
C ALA A 174 -18.70 -19.59 31.71
N ARG A 175 -18.64 -18.34 32.18
CA ARG A 175 -19.25 -17.87 33.44
C ARG A 175 -20.64 -17.24 33.24
N LEU A 176 -21.07 -17.03 32.00
CA LEU A 176 -22.38 -16.45 31.71
C LEU A 176 -23.47 -17.52 31.79
N VAL A 177 -24.57 -17.20 32.49
CA VAL A 177 -25.76 -18.06 32.56
C VAL A 177 -26.42 -18.21 31.18
N SER A 178 -26.31 -17.18 30.34
CA SER A 178 -26.84 -17.17 28.96
C SER A 178 -25.87 -16.39 28.07
N PRO A 179 -24.84 -17.06 27.51
CA PRO A 179 -23.87 -16.40 26.65
C PRO A 179 -24.54 -15.91 25.36
N PRO A 180 -24.09 -14.78 24.80
CA PRO A 180 -24.62 -14.27 23.53
C PRO A 180 -24.32 -15.26 22.40
N SER A 181 -25.33 -15.52 21.57
CA SER A 181 -25.19 -16.36 20.38
C SER A 181 -24.61 -15.55 19.23
N VAL A 182 -23.30 -15.63 19.02
CA VAL A 182 -22.62 -15.06 17.85
C VAL A 182 -22.60 -16.12 16.75
N LYS A 183 -23.36 -15.91 15.67
CA LYS A 183 -23.35 -16.83 14.53
C LYS A 183 -22.05 -16.67 13.76
N THR A 184 -21.35 -17.78 13.57
CA THR A 184 -20.03 -17.80 12.95
C THR A 184 -19.95 -18.93 11.93
N GLN A 185 -19.50 -18.59 10.72
CA GLN A 185 -19.17 -19.50 9.64
C GLN A 185 -17.65 -19.47 9.42
N THR A 186 -17.03 -20.64 9.31
CA THR A 186 -15.57 -20.76 9.10
C THR A 186 -15.26 -21.55 7.84
N TRP A 187 -14.08 -21.28 7.28
CA TRP A 187 -13.52 -21.95 6.10
C TRP A 187 -12.04 -22.27 6.31
N ALA A 188 -11.45 -23.02 5.38
CA ALA A 188 -10.01 -23.32 5.34
C ALA A 188 -9.41 -23.91 6.64
N GLY A 189 -10.21 -24.64 7.42
CA GLY A 189 -9.77 -25.22 8.70
C GLY A 189 -9.71 -24.22 9.87
N THR A 190 -10.16 -22.98 9.64
CA THR A 190 -10.23 -21.94 10.68
C THR A 190 -11.28 -22.32 11.74
N SER A 191 -10.97 -22.06 13.00
CA SER A 191 -11.93 -22.13 14.10
C SER A 191 -11.96 -20.81 14.86
N ALA A 192 -13.11 -20.49 15.45
CA ALA A 192 -13.32 -19.25 16.17
C ALA A 192 -14.14 -19.50 17.45
N GLU A 193 -13.67 -18.93 18.56
CA GLU A 193 -14.26 -19.12 19.88
C GLU A 193 -14.41 -17.79 20.61
N LEU A 194 -15.63 -17.48 21.09
CA LEU A 194 -15.91 -16.29 21.88
C LEU A 194 -15.45 -16.48 23.33
N LEU A 195 -14.38 -15.80 23.73
CA LEU A 195 -13.76 -15.97 25.06
C LEU A 195 -14.36 -15.06 26.13
N LEU A 196 -14.46 -13.76 25.83
CA LEU A 196 -14.86 -12.72 26.78
C LEU A 196 -15.98 -11.86 26.21
N VAL A 197 -16.91 -11.44 27.06
CA VAL A 197 -17.99 -10.52 26.73
C VAL A 197 -18.02 -9.37 27.72
N GLY A 198 -17.84 -8.16 27.22
CA GLY A 198 -17.85 -6.91 27.96
C GLY A 198 -19.26 -6.41 28.29
N GLN A 199 -19.33 -5.58 29.32
CA GLN A 199 -20.51 -4.77 29.60
C GLN A 199 -20.67 -3.65 28.57
N LYS A 200 -21.84 -3.04 28.53
CA LYS A 200 -22.14 -1.91 27.65
C LYS A 200 -21.42 -0.65 28.15
N GLN A 201 -20.56 -0.04 27.34
CA GLN A 201 -19.68 1.06 27.74
C GLN A 201 -19.64 2.17 26.69
N GLN A 202 -19.42 3.42 27.13
CA GLN A 202 -19.32 4.58 26.22
C GLN A 202 -17.97 4.64 25.52
N ASP A 203 -16.91 4.23 26.22
CA ASP A 203 -15.55 4.23 25.69
C ASP A 203 -15.41 3.14 24.61
N ARG A 204 -15.28 3.58 23.36
CA ARG A 204 -15.11 2.70 22.22
C ARG A 204 -13.63 2.35 22.05
N PRO A 205 -13.25 1.05 22.08
CA PRO A 205 -11.88 0.67 21.79
C PRO A 205 -11.47 1.03 20.36
N THR A 206 -10.19 1.31 20.14
CA THR A 206 -9.66 1.71 18.83
C THR A 206 -8.46 0.88 18.39
N GLY A 207 -7.99 -0.02 19.24
CA GLY A 207 -6.81 -0.84 18.97
C GLY A 207 -6.54 -1.85 20.07
N MET A 208 -5.70 -2.83 19.77
CA MET A 208 -5.29 -3.87 20.70
C MET A 208 -3.85 -4.30 20.43
N ALA A 209 -3.12 -4.70 21.48
CA ALA A 209 -1.85 -5.41 21.40
C ALA A 209 -1.82 -6.52 22.46
N LEU A 210 -1.07 -7.59 22.20
CA LEU A 210 -0.84 -8.63 23.21
C LEU A 210 0.32 -8.27 24.13
N LEU A 211 0.19 -8.69 25.38
CA LEU A 211 1.26 -8.73 26.37
C LEU A 211 1.57 -10.19 26.71
N PRO A 212 2.75 -10.48 27.27
CA PRO A 212 3.03 -11.77 27.88
C PRO A 212 1.98 -12.16 28.94
N ASP A 213 1.95 -13.44 29.30
CA ASP A 213 1.12 -13.97 30.40
C ASP A 213 -0.40 -13.80 30.22
N GLN A 214 -0.92 -13.98 29.00
CA GLN A 214 -2.37 -13.94 28.72
C GLN A 214 -3.01 -12.59 29.07
N LYS A 215 -2.34 -11.52 28.65
CA LYS A 215 -2.79 -10.14 28.82
C LYS A 215 -2.84 -9.43 27.47
N ALA A 216 -3.67 -8.40 27.38
CA ALA A 216 -3.75 -7.54 26.21
C ALA A 216 -3.86 -6.08 26.64
N LEU A 217 -3.24 -5.17 25.88
CA LEU A 217 -3.50 -3.75 25.95
C LEU A 217 -4.63 -3.40 25.00
N VAL A 218 -5.64 -2.69 25.49
CA VAL A 218 -6.77 -2.17 24.70
C VAL A 218 -6.69 -0.65 24.71
N THR A 219 -6.60 -0.05 23.53
CA THR A 219 -6.59 1.41 23.38
C THR A 219 -8.02 1.95 23.41
N THR A 220 -8.23 3.01 24.19
CA THR A 220 -9.48 3.77 24.30
C THR A 220 -9.17 5.26 24.17
N PRO A 221 -10.16 6.12 23.91
CA PRO A 221 -9.98 7.58 23.88
C PRO A 221 -9.43 8.18 25.18
N ASN A 222 -9.49 7.44 26.29
CA ASN A 222 -9.02 7.87 27.61
C ASN A 222 -7.67 7.25 28.00
N GLY A 223 -7.11 6.35 27.18
CA GLY A 223 -5.80 5.73 27.40
C GLY A 223 -5.75 4.23 27.08
N LEU A 224 -4.77 3.53 27.65
CA LEU A 224 -4.55 2.09 27.51
C LEU A 224 -5.04 1.31 28.73
N LEU A 225 -5.88 0.31 28.51
CA LEU A 225 -6.32 -0.65 29.51
C LEU A 225 -5.54 -1.96 29.38
N GLU A 226 -4.99 -2.47 30.47
CA GLU A 226 -4.49 -3.85 30.53
C GLU A 226 -5.65 -4.77 30.89
N VAL A 227 -5.92 -5.76 30.03
CA VAL A 227 -7.01 -6.73 30.14
C VAL A 227 -6.44 -8.13 30.25
N ASP A 228 -6.85 -8.88 31.28
CA ASP A 228 -6.56 -10.32 31.37
C ASP A 228 -7.45 -11.08 30.38
N THR A 229 -6.85 -11.74 29.37
CA THR A 229 -7.60 -12.36 28.27
C THR A 229 -8.38 -13.61 28.70
N VAL A 230 -8.14 -14.11 29.91
CA VAL A 230 -8.80 -15.29 30.49
C VAL A 230 -9.83 -14.92 31.54
N ARG A 231 -9.50 -13.98 32.43
CA ARG A 231 -10.36 -13.55 33.55
C ARG A 231 -11.26 -12.38 33.18
N GLY A 232 -10.84 -11.56 32.21
CA GLY A 232 -11.53 -10.37 31.73
C GLY A 232 -11.48 -9.15 32.65
N ASN A 233 -10.73 -9.21 33.75
CA ASN A 233 -10.48 -8.05 34.60
C ASN A 233 -9.60 -7.04 33.85
N ALA A 234 -9.89 -5.74 33.98
CA ALA A 234 -9.06 -4.70 33.39
C ALA A 234 -8.71 -3.58 34.38
N HIS A 235 -7.60 -2.88 34.11
CA HIS A 235 -7.16 -1.71 34.84
C HIS A 235 -6.41 -0.75 33.90
N TRP A 236 -6.31 0.53 34.29
CA TRP A 236 -5.51 1.50 33.55
C TRP A 236 -4.04 1.10 33.58
N TYR A 237 -3.48 0.86 32.39
CA TYR A 237 -2.05 0.74 32.18
C TYR A 237 -1.42 2.13 31.98
N LEU A 238 -2.07 2.95 31.15
CA LEU A 238 -1.74 4.35 30.92
C LEU A 238 -3.03 5.14 30.76
N ALA A 239 -3.37 6.01 31.70
CA ALA A 239 -4.46 6.96 31.54
C ALA A 239 -3.93 8.17 30.77
N LEU A 240 -4.21 8.27 29.47
CA LEU A 240 -3.77 9.36 28.61
C LEU A 240 -4.88 9.66 27.59
N PRO A 241 -5.63 10.77 27.75
CA PRO A 241 -6.66 11.15 26.81
C PRO A 241 -6.11 11.42 25.40
N GLY A 242 -6.89 11.07 24.38
CA GLY A 242 -6.52 11.25 22.98
C GLY A 242 -5.76 10.07 22.37
N CYS A 243 -5.54 8.98 23.11
CA CYS A 243 -4.98 7.75 22.58
C CYS A 243 -5.90 7.11 21.52
N HIS A 244 -5.32 6.62 20.43
CA HIS A 244 -6.04 5.89 19.39
C HIS A 244 -5.15 4.88 18.65
N GLY A 245 -5.77 3.98 17.89
CA GLY A 245 -5.08 2.93 17.14
C GLY A 245 -4.48 1.80 17.98
N ALA A 246 -3.88 0.81 17.32
CA ALA A 246 -3.19 -0.30 17.98
C ALA A 246 -1.87 0.16 18.61
N PRO A 247 -1.60 -0.16 19.89
CA PRO A 247 -0.30 0.13 20.48
C PRO A 247 0.76 -0.88 19.99
N VAL A 248 2.03 -0.51 20.05
CA VAL A 248 3.17 -1.40 19.76
C VAL A 248 3.95 -1.62 21.05
N VAL A 249 4.10 -2.88 21.45
CA VAL A 249 4.87 -3.27 22.63
C VAL A 249 6.25 -3.72 22.19
N ARG A 250 7.31 -3.09 22.72
CA ARG A 250 8.70 -3.45 22.45
C ARG A 250 9.19 -4.52 23.43
N GLU A 251 10.25 -5.24 23.04
CA GLU A 251 10.85 -6.30 23.87
C GLU A 251 11.33 -5.80 25.24
N ASN A 252 11.76 -4.54 25.32
CA ASN A 252 12.19 -3.90 26.56
C ASN A 252 11.01 -3.45 27.48
N GLY A 253 9.77 -3.77 27.10
CA GLY A 253 8.57 -3.40 27.82
C GLY A 253 8.05 -1.98 27.52
N ALA A 254 8.69 -1.22 26.63
CA ALA A 254 8.19 0.09 26.22
C ALA A 254 6.93 -0.07 25.35
N VAL A 255 5.93 0.76 25.62
CA VAL A 255 4.67 0.78 24.87
C VAL A 255 4.58 2.07 24.06
N LEU A 256 4.36 1.91 22.77
CA LEU A 256 4.20 3.01 21.81
C LEU A 256 2.73 3.11 21.41
N VAL A 257 2.17 4.32 21.39
CA VAL A 257 0.78 4.56 20.99
C VAL A 257 0.62 5.94 20.38
N LEU A 258 -0.29 6.11 19.43
CA LEU A 258 -0.65 7.43 18.93
C LEU A 258 -1.56 8.16 19.92
N CYS A 259 -1.28 9.43 20.16
CA CYS A 259 -2.05 10.34 20.98
C CYS A 259 -2.27 11.63 20.19
N GLY A 260 -3.47 11.81 19.63
CA GLY A 260 -3.71 12.85 18.63
C GLY A 260 -2.80 12.67 17.41
N SER A 261 -2.04 13.72 17.07
CA SER A 261 -1.05 13.75 15.98
C SER A 261 0.37 13.33 16.38
N THR A 262 0.54 12.82 17.61
CA THR A 262 1.85 12.50 18.19
C THR A 262 1.97 11.00 18.47
N LEU A 263 3.12 10.43 18.14
CA LEU A 263 3.52 9.12 18.64
C LEU A 263 4.23 9.28 19.98
N VAL A 264 3.70 8.61 21.01
CA VAL A 264 4.26 8.65 22.37
C VAL A 264 4.82 7.29 22.78
N ARG A 265 5.83 7.32 23.64
CA ARG A 265 6.43 6.18 24.31
C ARG A 265 6.13 6.24 25.80
N TRP A 266 5.60 5.15 26.33
CA TRP A 266 5.45 4.89 27.76
C TRP A 266 6.41 3.79 28.18
N HIS A 267 7.31 4.10 29.11
CA HIS A 267 8.29 3.14 29.63
C HIS A 267 8.70 3.54 31.05
N ASP A 268 8.72 2.58 31.98
CA ASP A 268 9.14 2.79 33.38
C ASP A 268 8.53 4.02 34.08
N GLY A 269 7.22 4.26 33.86
CA GLY A 269 6.49 5.36 34.49
C GLY A 269 6.69 6.73 33.82
N ARG A 270 7.37 6.78 32.66
CA ARG A 270 7.67 8.01 31.92
C ARG A 270 6.98 8.03 30.58
N LEU A 271 6.48 9.22 30.23
CA LEU A 271 5.86 9.53 28.95
C LEU A 271 6.78 10.45 28.15
N ASN A 272 7.17 10.03 26.96
CA ASN A 272 7.95 10.84 26.02
C ASN A 272 7.25 10.91 24.66
N ALA A 273 7.26 12.07 24.02
CA ALA A 273 6.96 12.16 22.60
C ALA A 273 8.17 11.66 21.79
N ILE A 274 7.94 10.90 20.73
CA ILE A 274 9.02 10.37 19.87
C ILE A 274 8.91 10.81 18.42
N ALA A 275 7.71 11.11 17.92
CA ALA A 275 7.48 11.65 16.59
C ALA A 275 6.14 12.41 16.56
N GLY A 276 5.98 13.35 15.64
CA GLY A 276 4.76 14.17 15.58
C GLY A 276 4.48 14.77 14.21
N GLY A 277 3.47 15.65 14.17
CA GLY A 277 3.02 16.29 12.93
C GLY A 277 2.25 15.35 12.00
N PHE A 278 1.67 14.27 12.54
CA PHE A 278 0.82 13.36 11.79
C PHE A 278 -0.60 13.92 11.63
N GLU A 279 -1.26 13.55 10.54
CA GLU A 279 -2.66 13.92 10.30
C GLU A 279 -3.64 13.06 11.11
N ASP A 280 -4.89 13.51 11.18
CA ASP A 280 -5.99 12.75 11.78
C ASP A 280 -6.19 11.41 11.05
N GLY A 281 -6.29 10.32 11.80
CA GLY A 281 -6.44 8.96 11.26
C GLY A 281 -5.12 8.26 10.93
N ALA A 282 -3.98 8.79 11.36
CA ALA A 282 -2.71 8.09 11.30
C ALA A 282 -2.76 6.73 12.01
N VAL A 283 -2.03 5.73 11.47
CA VAL A 283 -2.00 4.36 11.97
C VAL A 283 -0.58 3.98 12.37
N LEU A 284 -0.40 3.53 13.60
CA LEU A 284 0.87 2.98 14.08
C LEU A 284 1.03 1.53 13.60
N LEU A 285 2.20 1.23 13.06
CA LEU A 285 2.57 -0.04 12.48
C LEU A 285 3.83 -0.59 13.17
N PRO A 286 3.83 -1.84 13.64
CA PRO A 286 5.04 -2.49 14.11
C PRO A 286 5.93 -2.86 12.92
N GLY A 287 7.14 -2.30 12.88
CA GLY A 287 8.16 -2.61 11.88
C GLY A 287 8.99 -3.85 12.19
N PRO A 288 9.88 -4.25 11.26
CA PRO A 288 10.90 -5.25 11.49
C PRO A 288 11.69 -4.91 12.75
N ASP A 289 11.95 -5.90 13.59
CA ASP A 289 12.68 -5.73 14.86
C ASP A 289 11.98 -4.76 15.85
N GLY A 290 10.67 -4.51 15.69
CA GLY A 290 9.85 -3.70 16.58
C GLY A 290 10.04 -2.19 16.43
N GLU A 291 10.58 -1.72 15.31
CA GLU A 291 10.66 -0.28 14.99
C GLU A 291 9.28 0.36 14.81
N PRO A 292 9.02 1.57 15.34
CA PRO A 292 7.76 2.25 15.14
C PRO A 292 7.66 2.91 13.77
N TRP A 293 6.59 2.58 13.03
CA TRP A 293 6.26 3.22 11.76
C TRP A 293 4.85 3.80 11.82
N VAL A 294 4.64 4.93 11.17
CA VAL A 294 3.35 5.62 11.14
C VAL A 294 2.92 5.80 9.69
N LEU A 295 1.76 5.26 9.35
CA LEU A 295 1.07 5.54 8.09
C LEU A 295 0.17 6.75 8.30
N SER A 296 0.35 7.80 7.51
CA SER A 296 -0.41 9.06 7.62
C SER A 296 -0.68 9.69 6.25
N GLY A 297 -1.76 10.46 6.10
CA GLY A 297 -2.02 11.24 4.89
C GLY A 297 -3.50 11.55 4.65
N SER A 298 -3.76 12.65 3.94
CA SER A 298 -5.10 13.17 3.65
C SER A 298 -5.57 12.68 2.28
N GLY A 299 -6.83 12.23 2.18
CA GLY A 299 -7.48 11.92 0.89
C GLY A 299 -7.88 10.46 0.66
N VAL A 300 -7.91 9.65 1.70
CA VAL A 300 -8.47 8.29 1.69
C VAL A 300 -9.79 8.22 2.48
N THR A 301 -10.64 9.21 2.28
CA THR A 301 -12.01 9.20 2.76
C THR A 301 -12.97 9.54 1.62
N PHE A 302 -13.77 8.53 1.26
CA PHE A 302 -14.89 8.51 0.29
C PHE A 302 -14.60 8.93 -1.17
N ASN A 303 -14.59 7.92 -2.04
CA ASN A 303 -14.90 7.96 -3.49
C ASN A 303 -14.03 8.80 -4.44
N THR A 304 -12.93 9.44 -4.03
CA THR A 304 -12.15 10.28 -4.96
C THR A 304 -10.71 9.84 -5.24
N GLY A 305 -10.06 9.01 -4.40
CA GLY A 305 -8.73 8.45 -4.69
C GLY A 305 -7.61 9.47 -4.87
N GLN A 306 -7.80 10.74 -4.49
CA GLN A 306 -6.83 11.82 -4.66
C GLN A 306 -6.28 12.23 -3.29
N GLY A 307 -5.23 11.55 -2.83
CA GLY A 307 -4.57 11.84 -1.55
C GLY A 307 -3.09 11.49 -1.58
N THR A 308 -2.27 12.20 -0.81
CA THR A 308 -0.85 11.91 -0.62
C THR A 308 -0.69 11.08 0.66
N LEU A 309 -0.36 9.80 0.50
CA LEU A 309 -0.07 8.90 1.60
C LEU A 309 1.41 9.00 1.97
N ALA A 310 1.76 8.80 3.23
CA ALA A 310 3.16 8.78 3.68
C ALA A 310 3.38 7.67 4.72
N LEU A 311 4.48 6.94 4.57
CA LEU A 311 5.00 6.03 5.57
C LEU A 311 6.16 6.71 6.29
N THR A 312 6.03 6.95 7.59
CA THR A 312 7.05 7.62 8.39
C THR A 312 7.67 6.65 9.37
N ARG A 313 8.98 6.43 9.26
CA ARG A 313 9.76 5.74 10.29
C ARG A 313 10.03 6.70 11.44
N ALA A 314 9.55 6.39 12.64
CA ALA A 314 9.89 7.14 13.83
C ALA A 314 11.23 6.64 14.39
N GLY A 315 12.15 7.58 14.67
CA GLY A 315 13.36 7.28 15.42
C GLY A 315 13.09 7.18 16.93
N ASP A 316 14.14 7.25 17.73
CA ASP A 316 14.02 7.13 19.19
C ASP A 316 13.58 8.43 19.88
N GLN A 317 13.64 9.57 19.17
CA GLN A 317 13.37 10.90 19.70
C GLN A 317 12.79 11.84 18.62
N VAL A 318 12.06 12.88 19.07
CA VAL A 318 11.40 13.86 18.19
C VAL A 318 12.39 14.45 17.17
N GLY A 319 12.05 14.47 15.89
CA GLY A 319 12.93 14.97 14.83
C GLY A 319 13.88 13.94 14.19
N ASP A 320 13.93 12.69 14.70
CA ASP A 320 14.62 11.57 14.03
C ASP A 320 13.73 10.85 13.00
N GLN A 321 12.59 11.44 12.63
CA GLN A 321 11.64 10.82 11.73
C GLN A 321 12.05 10.92 10.25
N VAL A 322 11.85 9.85 9.50
CA VAL A 322 12.09 9.79 8.05
C VAL A 322 10.79 9.40 7.35
N SER A 323 10.30 10.27 6.45
CA SER A 323 9.02 10.07 5.76
C SER A 323 9.21 9.69 4.30
N TYR A 324 8.44 8.69 3.85
CA TYR A 324 8.42 8.17 2.49
C TYR A 324 7.05 8.47 1.86
N PRO A 325 6.97 9.32 0.83
CA PRO A 325 5.71 9.63 0.15
C PRO A 325 5.28 8.43 -0.69
N ILE A 326 4.08 7.92 -0.44
CA ILE A 326 3.50 6.77 -1.10
C ILE A 326 2.47 7.20 -2.15
N THR A 327 2.67 6.76 -3.38
CA THR A 327 1.69 6.93 -4.46
C THR A 327 0.83 5.68 -4.55
N PHE A 328 -0.46 5.79 -4.20
CA PHE A 328 -1.42 4.72 -4.36
C PHE A 328 -2.84 5.30 -4.48
N GLU A 329 -3.45 5.22 -5.67
CA GLU A 329 -4.76 5.79 -5.96
C GLU A 329 -5.94 4.91 -5.46
N ALA A 330 -5.79 4.31 -4.28
CA ALA A 330 -6.80 3.52 -3.62
C ALA A 330 -6.96 3.92 -2.16
N SER A 331 -8.12 3.61 -1.58
CA SER A 331 -8.41 3.96 -0.20
C SER A 331 -7.74 3.00 0.79
N VAL A 332 -6.45 3.22 1.09
CA VAL A 332 -5.68 2.56 2.17
C VAL A 332 -6.24 2.81 3.56
N ARG A 333 -6.56 1.74 4.27
CA ARG A 333 -7.09 1.78 5.65
C ARG A 333 -6.12 1.25 6.69
N SER A 334 -5.26 0.34 6.29
CA SER A 334 -4.21 -0.20 7.12
C SER A 334 -3.04 -0.62 6.26
N ALA A 335 -1.90 -0.87 6.87
CA ALA A 335 -0.78 -1.53 6.24
C ALA A 335 -0.16 -2.55 7.20
N VAL A 336 0.66 -3.44 6.66
CA VAL A 336 1.44 -4.39 7.48
C VAL A 336 2.75 -4.71 6.78
N TRP A 337 3.78 -4.97 7.58
CA TRP A 337 5.05 -5.44 7.07
C TRP A 337 4.98 -6.92 6.70
N LEU A 338 5.56 -7.25 5.56
CA LEU A 338 5.70 -8.63 5.07
C LEU A 338 7.09 -9.19 5.38
N ASP A 339 8.10 -8.32 5.28
CA ASP A 339 9.49 -8.58 5.61
C ASP A 339 10.21 -7.26 5.88
N ARG A 340 11.55 -7.23 5.84
CA ARG A 340 12.35 -6.04 6.17
C ARG A 340 12.14 -4.84 5.23
N ARG A 341 11.56 -5.01 4.04
CA ARG A 341 11.49 -3.97 3.01
C ARG A 341 10.14 -3.84 2.33
N ARG A 342 9.30 -4.88 2.41
CA ARG A 342 7.98 -4.91 1.76
C ARG A 342 6.84 -4.63 2.73
N PHE A 343 5.94 -3.75 2.28
CA PHE A 343 4.68 -3.41 2.92
C PHE A 343 3.51 -3.91 2.10
N PHE A 344 2.51 -4.48 2.76
CA PHE A 344 1.19 -4.66 2.18
C PHE A 344 0.30 -3.49 2.59
N LEU A 345 -0.22 -2.74 1.62
CA LEU A 345 -1.19 -1.67 1.80
C LEU A 345 -2.59 -2.22 1.60
N ALA A 346 -3.35 -2.29 2.68
CA ALA A 346 -4.71 -2.81 2.68
C ALA A 346 -5.68 -1.70 2.31
N ALA A 347 -6.30 -1.81 1.13
CA ALA A 347 -7.19 -0.79 0.60
C ALA A 347 -8.53 -1.38 0.13
N SER A 348 -9.55 -0.53 0.12
CA SER A 348 -10.92 -0.90 -0.27
C SER A 348 -10.96 -1.40 -1.72
N GLY A 349 -11.29 -2.68 -1.91
CA GLY A 349 -11.40 -3.33 -3.22
C GLY A 349 -10.08 -3.73 -3.88
N HIS A 350 -9.00 -3.01 -3.63
CA HIS A 350 -7.66 -3.30 -4.16
C HIS A 350 -6.61 -2.99 -3.11
N SER A 351 -5.71 -3.93 -2.84
CA SER A 351 -4.53 -3.77 -1.99
C SER A 351 -3.27 -3.80 -2.84
N ALA A 352 -2.14 -3.36 -2.34
CA ALA A 352 -0.88 -3.37 -3.10
C ALA A 352 0.30 -3.76 -2.20
N VAL A 353 1.39 -4.21 -2.82
CA VAL A 353 2.65 -4.42 -2.12
C VAL A 353 3.66 -3.39 -2.59
N ILE A 354 4.26 -2.66 -1.64
CA ILE A 354 5.32 -1.69 -1.89
C ILE A 354 6.62 -2.21 -1.31
N ASP A 355 7.70 -2.16 -2.09
CA ASP A 355 9.05 -2.39 -1.61
C ASP A 355 9.78 -1.05 -1.50
N LEU A 356 9.93 -0.54 -0.27
CA LEU A 356 10.51 0.79 -0.03
C LEU A 356 11.97 0.91 -0.50
N ALA A 357 12.67 -0.21 -0.72
CA ALA A 357 14.02 -0.17 -1.29
C ALA A 357 14.02 0.03 -2.82
N ARG A 358 12.87 -0.19 -3.48
CA ARG A 358 12.73 -0.14 -4.94
C ARG A 358 11.88 1.03 -5.42
N THR A 359 10.78 1.30 -4.73
CA THR A 359 9.80 2.30 -5.14
C THR A 359 8.93 2.71 -3.95
N THR A 360 8.40 3.92 -4.00
CA THR A 360 7.31 4.35 -3.12
C THR A 360 5.97 4.43 -3.86
N ASP A 361 5.95 4.04 -5.13
CA ASP A 361 4.77 3.93 -5.97
C ASP A 361 4.21 2.50 -5.94
N ALA A 362 2.92 2.36 -5.63
CA ALA A 362 2.17 1.11 -5.62
C ALA A 362 1.87 0.56 -7.04
N GLY A 363 2.31 1.24 -8.09
CA GLY A 363 2.12 0.83 -9.47
C GLY A 363 0.70 1.09 -9.98
N GLN A 364 0.37 0.50 -11.13
CA GLN A 364 -0.95 0.66 -11.76
C GLN A 364 -1.94 -0.41 -11.28
N LEU A 365 -3.23 -0.30 -11.65
CA LEU A 365 -4.29 -1.23 -11.20
C LEU A 365 -3.95 -2.72 -11.41
N ASN A 366 -3.15 -3.06 -12.44
CA ASN A 366 -2.70 -4.43 -12.73
C ASN A 366 -1.63 -4.94 -11.75
N ASP A 367 -0.97 -4.07 -11.00
CA ASP A 367 -0.02 -4.40 -9.93
C ASP A 367 -0.73 -4.65 -8.61
N TRP A 368 -2.00 -4.26 -8.51
CA TRP A 368 -2.80 -4.34 -7.30
C TRP A 368 -3.47 -5.72 -7.15
N ILE A 369 -3.66 -6.13 -5.90
CA ILE A 369 -4.28 -7.39 -5.50
C ILE A 369 -5.74 -7.10 -5.16
N ARG A 370 -6.67 -7.76 -5.88
CA ARG A 370 -8.10 -7.63 -5.57
C ARG A 370 -8.37 -8.09 -4.14
N THR A 371 -8.98 -7.20 -3.37
CA THR A 371 -9.31 -7.45 -1.97
C THR A 371 -10.82 -7.60 -1.86
N PRO A 372 -11.34 -8.77 -1.43
CA PRO A 372 -12.76 -9.08 -1.41
C PRO A 372 -13.53 -8.29 -0.34
N VAL A 373 -12.81 -7.66 0.59
CA VAL A 373 -13.38 -6.84 1.65
C VAL A 373 -13.46 -5.37 1.26
N SER A 374 -14.56 -4.74 1.66
CA SER A 374 -14.81 -3.34 1.34
C SER A 374 -13.95 -2.40 2.20
N TYR A 375 -13.49 -2.81 3.38
CA TYR A 375 -12.77 -1.95 4.35
C TYR A 375 -11.79 -2.71 5.27
N PRO A 376 -10.61 -3.14 4.77
CA PRO A 376 -9.58 -3.82 5.58
C PRO A 376 -8.86 -2.86 6.54
N GLY A 377 -9.50 -2.58 7.68
CA GLY A 377 -8.95 -1.72 8.74
C GLY A 377 -8.04 -2.43 9.73
N HIS A 378 -8.06 -3.77 9.76
CA HIS A 378 -7.26 -4.57 10.68
C HIS A 378 -6.63 -5.74 9.92
N VAL A 379 -5.29 -5.82 9.94
CA VAL A 379 -4.52 -6.80 9.18
C VAL A 379 -3.46 -7.46 10.05
N LEU A 380 -3.18 -8.73 9.80
CA LEU A 380 -2.04 -9.45 10.38
C LEU A 380 -1.20 -10.11 9.27
N PRO A 381 0.13 -10.16 9.40
CA PRO A 381 0.95 -10.95 8.51
C PRO A 381 0.78 -12.44 8.84
N ALA A 382 0.66 -13.30 7.83
CA ALA A 382 0.61 -14.74 7.98
C ALA A 382 1.76 -15.35 7.17
N GLY A 383 2.98 -15.20 7.69
CA GLY A 383 4.23 -15.42 6.96
C GLY A 383 4.60 -14.26 6.03
N THR A 384 5.54 -14.50 5.10
CA THR A 384 6.10 -13.46 4.21
C THR A 384 5.33 -13.27 2.90
N ASP A 385 4.33 -14.12 2.64
CA ASP A 385 3.61 -14.17 1.37
C ASP A 385 2.08 -14.18 1.53
N SER A 386 1.57 -14.07 2.76
CA SER A 386 0.13 -13.96 2.97
C SER A 386 -0.22 -12.96 4.08
N VAL A 387 -1.38 -12.33 3.96
CA VAL A 387 -1.93 -11.36 4.92
C VAL A 387 -3.36 -11.73 5.23
N VAL A 388 -3.72 -11.77 6.51
CA VAL A 388 -5.13 -11.91 6.91
C VAL A 388 -5.68 -10.53 7.21
N SER A 389 -6.81 -10.20 6.58
CA SER A 389 -7.54 -8.94 6.78
C SER A 389 -8.89 -9.21 7.43
N ALA A 390 -9.27 -8.41 8.42
CA ALA A 390 -10.61 -8.38 9.00
C ALA A 390 -11.33 -7.11 8.60
N SER A 391 -12.62 -7.22 8.26
CA SER A 391 -13.40 -6.08 7.79
C SER A 391 -14.88 -6.26 8.06
N PRO A 392 -15.64 -5.16 8.22
CA PRO A 392 -17.08 -5.19 8.10
C PRO A 392 -17.49 -5.73 6.71
N ASP A 393 -18.56 -6.52 6.67
CA ASP A 393 -19.11 -7.09 5.44
C ASP A 393 -20.02 -6.10 4.66
N GLY A 394 -20.16 -4.87 5.16
CA GLY A 394 -21.02 -3.83 4.60
C GLY A 394 -22.49 -3.88 5.05
N THR A 395 -22.91 -4.92 5.80
CA THR A 395 -24.28 -5.05 6.32
C THR A 395 -24.50 -4.31 7.63
N GLY A 396 -23.41 -3.92 8.31
CA GLY A 396 -23.43 -3.28 9.63
C GLY A 396 -23.56 -4.24 10.81
N ILE A 397 -23.74 -5.53 10.56
CA ILE A 397 -23.90 -6.58 11.59
C ILE A 397 -23.10 -7.86 11.27
N GLY A 398 -22.08 -7.75 10.42
CA GLY A 398 -21.22 -8.85 10.02
C GLY A 398 -19.76 -8.42 9.83
N VAL A 399 -18.87 -9.31 10.25
CA VAL A 399 -17.42 -9.19 10.12
C VAL A 399 -16.91 -10.37 9.33
N GLY A 400 -16.17 -10.09 8.25
CA GLY A 400 -15.49 -11.08 7.42
C GLY A 400 -13.97 -11.01 7.57
N LEU A 401 -13.32 -12.17 7.66
CA LEU A 401 -11.87 -12.30 7.56
C LEU A 401 -11.50 -13.03 6.27
N HIS A 402 -10.49 -12.52 5.59
CA HIS A 402 -9.94 -13.11 4.37
C HIS A 402 -8.42 -13.23 4.45
N ARG A 403 -7.87 -14.30 3.90
CA ARG A 403 -6.43 -14.43 3.66
C ARG A 403 -6.15 -14.05 2.23
N THR A 404 -5.27 -13.09 2.03
CA THR A 404 -4.75 -12.66 0.74
C THR A 404 -3.35 -13.22 0.56
N GLU A 405 -3.18 -14.08 -0.43
CA GLU A 405 -1.89 -14.62 -0.88
C GLU A 405 -1.28 -13.64 -1.90
N ILE A 406 -0.07 -13.18 -1.62
CA ILE A 406 0.57 -12.08 -2.33
C ILE A 406 1.14 -12.54 -3.67
N THR A 407 1.87 -13.66 -3.69
CA THR A 407 2.46 -14.19 -4.93
C THR A 407 1.40 -14.64 -5.93
N SER A 408 0.35 -15.34 -5.48
CA SER A 408 -0.75 -15.77 -6.36
C SER A 408 -1.78 -14.67 -6.61
N ARG A 409 -1.75 -13.57 -5.84
CA ARG A 409 -2.70 -12.45 -5.89
C ARG A 409 -4.15 -12.89 -5.69
N THR A 410 -4.37 -13.94 -4.90
CA THR A 410 -5.69 -14.50 -4.61
C THR A 410 -6.10 -14.21 -3.19
N SER A 411 -7.40 -14.02 -2.95
CA SER A 411 -7.95 -13.91 -1.60
C SER A 411 -8.99 -14.99 -1.34
N GLU A 412 -8.91 -15.66 -0.20
CA GLU A 412 -9.86 -16.67 0.23
C GLU A 412 -10.51 -16.30 1.58
N PRO A 413 -11.79 -16.63 1.80
CA PRO A 413 -12.45 -16.38 3.07
C PRO A 413 -11.96 -17.34 4.16
N LEU A 414 -11.81 -16.83 5.39
CA LEU A 414 -11.46 -17.62 6.57
C LEU A 414 -12.60 -17.69 7.59
N LEU A 415 -13.26 -16.56 7.83
CA LEU A 415 -14.28 -16.38 8.86
C LEU A 415 -15.34 -15.40 8.40
N HIS A 416 -16.59 -15.67 8.74
CA HIS A 416 -17.66 -14.67 8.70
C HIS A 416 -18.48 -14.80 9.98
N THR A 417 -18.67 -13.71 10.71
CA THR A 417 -19.30 -13.74 12.04
C THR A 417 -20.19 -12.54 12.28
N GLN A 418 -21.30 -12.73 13.00
CA GLN A 418 -22.27 -11.67 13.33
C GLN A 418 -21.78 -10.80 14.49
N LEU A 419 -20.77 -9.99 14.19
CA LEU A 419 -20.21 -8.96 15.06
C LEU A 419 -20.45 -7.58 14.45
N GLY A 420 -20.38 -6.54 15.27
CA GLY A 420 -20.51 -5.16 14.85
C GLY A 420 -19.19 -4.57 14.38
N GLU A 421 -18.66 -3.63 15.16
CA GLU A 421 -17.42 -2.93 14.86
C GLU A 421 -16.20 -3.77 15.25
N ILE A 422 -15.11 -3.68 14.48
CA ILE A 422 -13.85 -4.34 14.77
C ILE A 422 -12.91 -3.29 15.36
N PHE A 423 -12.33 -3.62 16.51
CA PHE A 423 -11.44 -2.71 17.24
C PHE A 423 -9.98 -3.14 17.19
N GLY A 424 -9.69 -4.42 16.94
CA GLY A 424 -8.32 -4.88 16.82
C GLY A 424 -8.21 -6.34 16.39
N LEU A 425 -7.12 -6.66 15.71
CA LEU A 425 -6.75 -8.02 15.31
C LEU A 425 -5.26 -8.21 15.59
N VAL A 426 -4.93 -9.16 16.45
CA VAL A 426 -3.56 -9.40 16.93
C VAL A 426 -3.26 -10.89 16.95
N GLN A 427 -1.99 -11.26 16.91
CA GLN A 427 -1.55 -12.63 16.84
C GLN A 427 -0.52 -12.93 17.93
N GLU A 428 -0.62 -14.10 18.56
CA GLU A 428 0.46 -14.62 19.41
C GLU A 428 1.71 -14.94 18.57
N PRO A 429 2.91 -14.89 19.16
CA PRO A 429 4.15 -15.31 18.49
C PRO A 429 4.10 -16.76 17.97
N ASP A 430 5.05 -17.13 17.11
CA ASP A 430 5.24 -18.48 16.56
C ASP A 430 4.01 -19.06 15.84
N ASP A 431 3.31 -18.23 15.08
CA ASP A 431 2.07 -18.59 14.38
C ASP A 431 0.96 -19.11 15.32
N GLY A 432 0.95 -18.59 16.55
CA GLY A 432 -0.03 -18.89 17.57
C GLY A 432 -1.45 -18.39 17.25
N PRO A 433 -2.41 -18.60 18.17
CA PRO A 433 -3.78 -18.13 18.00
C PRO A 433 -3.82 -16.60 17.77
N ALA A 434 -4.75 -16.17 16.91
CA ALA A 434 -5.07 -14.76 16.77
C ALA A 434 -6.27 -14.38 17.65
N TYR A 435 -6.34 -13.12 18.05
CA TYR A 435 -7.44 -12.56 18.83
C TYR A 435 -8.07 -11.39 18.08
N LEU A 436 -9.38 -11.45 17.94
CA LEU A 436 -10.23 -10.42 17.36
C LEU A 436 -11.00 -9.73 18.49
N LEU A 437 -10.74 -8.43 18.67
CA LEU A 437 -11.53 -7.55 19.53
C LEU A 437 -12.58 -6.85 18.66
N ALA A 438 -13.84 -7.03 18.99
CA ALA A 438 -14.97 -6.48 18.24
C ALA A 438 -16.11 -6.09 19.18
N SER A 439 -17.24 -5.61 18.67
CA SER A 439 -18.48 -5.44 19.44
C SER A 439 -19.55 -6.46 19.08
N LEU A 440 -20.44 -6.76 20.03
CA LEU A 440 -21.73 -7.36 19.67
C LEU A 440 -22.55 -6.34 18.85
N PRO A 441 -23.31 -6.78 17.84
CA PRO A 441 -24.25 -5.91 17.14
C PRO A 441 -25.30 -5.42 18.14
N ASP A 442 -25.42 -4.11 18.29
CA ASP A 442 -26.51 -3.50 19.04
C ASP A 442 -27.07 -2.28 18.30
N ASN A 443 -28.28 -1.87 18.70
CA ASN A 443 -28.96 -0.72 18.12
C ASN A 443 -28.63 0.59 18.84
N ASP A 444 -27.71 0.59 19.82
CA ASP A 444 -27.37 1.79 20.58
C ASP A 444 -26.04 2.36 20.08
N PRO A 445 -26.07 3.36 19.19
CA PRO A 445 -24.84 3.93 18.67
C PRO A 445 -24.03 4.69 19.74
N THR A 446 -24.50 4.84 20.97
CA THR A 446 -23.77 5.59 22.00
C THR A 446 -22.89 4.72 22.90
N HIS A 447 -23.06 3.39 22.85
CA HIS A 447 -22.28 2.48 23.67
C HIS A 447 -21.93 1.23 22.87
N VAL A 448 -20.81 0.59 23.22
CA VAL A 448 -20.39 -0.68 22.62
C VAL A 448 -20.36 -1.77 23.67
N ARG A 449 -20.56 -3.02 23.24
CA ARG A 449 -20.35 -4.22 24.05
C ARG A 449 -19.15 -4.97 23.51
N PRO A 450 -17.93 -4.71 24.01
CA PRO A 450 -16.73 -5.32 23.45
C PRO A 450 -16.75 -6.83 23.69
N VAL A 451 -16.19 -7.59 22.76
CA VAL A 451 -16.02 -9.03 22.85
C VAL A 451 -14.63 -9.41 22.36
N LEU A 452 -14.07 -10.45 22.98
CA LEU A 452 -12.80 -11.02 22.57
C LEU A 452 -13.05 -12.41 22.00
N MET A 453 -12.68 -12.62 20.74
CA MET A 453 -12.80 -13.88 20.03
C MET A 453 -11.40 -14.41 19.70
N ARG A 454 -11.15 -15.69 19.97
CA ARG A 454 -9.92 -16.39 19.61
C ARG A 454 -10.09 -17.12 18.29
N LEU A 455 -9.07 -17.06 17.45
CA LEU A 455 -8.99 -17.67 16.13
C LEU A 455 -7.82 -18.65 16.08
N THR A 456 -8.03 -19.81 15.46
CA THR A 456 -6.97 -20.80 15.19
C THR A 456 -7.14 -21.37 13.78
N GLY A 457 -6.06 -21.88 13.19
CA GLY A 457 -6.10 -22.48 11.85
C GLY A 457 -6.21 -21.47 10.71
N HIS A 458 -5.98 -20.19 10.97
CA HIS A 458 -6.05 -19.10 9.99
C HIS A 458 -4.78 -18.98 9.10
N HIS A 459 -3.75 -19.77 9.36
CA HIS A 459 -2.53 -19.86 8.54
C HIS A 459 -2.56 -21.05 7.59
N THR A 460 -1.91 -20.90 6.44
CA THR A 460 -1.60 -21.99 5.53
C THR A 460 -0.50 -22.83 6.17
N SER A 461 -0.83 -24.03 6.66
CA SER A 461 0.16 -25.11 6.74
C SER A 461 0.54 -25.41 5.30
N ALA A 462 1.58 -24.77 4.77
CA ALA A 462 2.15 -25.20 3.50
C ALA A 462 2.46 -26.71 3.63
N PRO A 463 2.09 -27.56 2.65
CA PRO A 463 2.73 -28.85 2.58
C PRO A 463 4.23 -28.58 2.56
N THR A 464 4.97 -29.23 3.45
CA THR A 464 6.43 -29.31 3.40
C THR A 464 6.82 -29.97 2.08
N MET A 465 6.77 -29.22 0.99
CA MET A 465 7.80 -29.35 -0.02
C MET A 465 9.10 -28.97 0.67
N PRO A 466 10.16 -29.80 0.57
CA PRO A 466 11.46 -29.35 1.02
C PRO A 466 11.71 -28.01 0.31
N PRO A 467 12.20 -26.98 1.03
CA PRO A 467 12.57 -25.75 0.36
C PRO A 467 13.43 -26.13 -0.84
N PRO A 468 13.22 -25.56 -2.04
CA PRO A 468 14.25 -25.65 -3.07
C PRO A 468 15.54 -25.28 -2.37
N PRO A 469 16.61 -26.09 -2.50
CA PRO A 469 17.80 -25.93 -1.67
C PRO A 469 18.15 -24.45 -1.68
N VAL A 470 18.04 -23.82 -0.51
CA VAL A 470 18.44 -22.43 -0.34
C VAL A 470 19.91 -22.46 -0.73
N ALA A 471 20.21 -22.00 -1.95
CA ALA A 471 21.56 -21.68 -2.31
C ALA A 471 22.03 -20.74 -1.20
N PRO A 472 23.14 -21.04 -0.52
CA PRO A 472 23.57 -20.26 0.64
C PRO A 472 23.53 -18.80 0.23
N THR A 473 22.78 -17.97 0.94
CA THR A 473 22.77 -16.51 0.72
C THR A 473 24.22 -16.08 0.80
N ILE A 474 24.83 -15.82 -0.35
CA ILE A 474 26.27 -15.58 -0.41
C ILE A 474 26.45 -14.23 0.28
N GLY A 475 27.31 -14.18 1.32
CA GLY A 475 27.50 -13.02 2.21
C GLY A 475 28.10 -11.76 1.56
N TYR A 476 27.69 -11.42 0.33
CA TYR A 476 28.10 -10.23 -0.42
C TYR A 476 27.79 -8.94 0.31
N GLU A 477 26.72 -8.90 1.12
CA GLU A 477 26.40 -7.76 1.97
C GLU A 477 27.49 -7.51 3.02
N ALA A 478 28.00 -8.57 3.66
CA ALA A 478 29.11 -8.46 4.60
C ALA A 478 30.39 -7.97 3.91
N VAL A 479 30.65 -8.39 2.66
CA VAL A 479 31.77 -7.88 1.85
C VAL A 479 31.64 -6.39 1.58
N SER A 480 30.44 -5.93 1.21
CA SER A 480 30.15 -4.52 0.94
C SER A 480 30.26 -3.66 2.21
N GLN A 481 29.78 -4.14 3.35
CA GLN A 481 29.89 -3.45 4.65
C GLN A 481 31.34 -3.34 5.15
N SER A 482 32.18 -4.32 4.82
CA SER A 482 33.62 -4.30 5.16
C SER A 482 34.49 -3.62 4.11
N ALA A 483 33.91 -3.09 3.03
CA ALA A 483 34.64 -2.52 1.91
C ALA A 483 35.50 -1.32 2.36
N ARG A 484 36.80 -1.38 2.08
CA ARG A 484 37.77 -0.32 2.40
C ARG A 484 38.60 0.11 1.18
N GLY A 485 38.35 -0.46 0.01
CA GLY A 485 39.14 -0.23 -1.19
C GLY A 485 40.57 -0.77 -1.09
N GLU A 486 40.80 -1.80 -0.28
CA GLU A 486 42.12 -2.40 -0.07
C GLU A 486 42.26 -3.75 -0.79
N ARG A 487 43.05 -3.79 -1.87
CA ARG A 487 43.27 -5.03 -2.66
C ARG A 487 43.71 -6.22 -1.80
N ARG A 488 44.47 -5.99 -0.72
CA ARG A 488 45.01 -7.04 0.14
C ARG A 488 43.93 -7.84 0.87
N ASP A 489 42.71 -7.33 0.94
CA ASP A 489 41.57 -7.99 1.57
C ASP A 489 41.02 -9.12 0.68
N TYR A 490 41.48 -9.20 -0.58
CA TYR A 490 41.07 -10.23 -1.53
C TYR A 490 42.22 -11.16 -1.92
N ARG A 491 41.96 -12.47 -1.84
CA ARG A 491 42.84 -13.52 -2.34
C ARG A 491 42.33 -14.02 -3.68
N LEU A 492 43.00 -13.60 -4.75
CA LEU A 492 42.66 -13.99 -6.12
C LEU A 492 43.17 -15.40 -6.41
N ASP A 493 42.39 -16.15 -7.19
CA ASP A 493 42.83 -17.42 -7.76
C ASP A 493 44.01 -17.22 -8.74
N ARG A 494 44.76 -18.29 -9.00
CA ARG A 494 46.03 -18.22 -9.75
C ARG A 494 45.85 -17.81 -11.23
N LEU A 495 44.70 -18.12 -11.82
CA LEU A 495 44.36 -17.81 -13.20
C LEU A 495 43.07 -16.98 -13.23
N PRO A 496 42.93 -16.02 -14.17
CA PRO A 496 41.68 -15.30 -14.36
C PRO A 496 40.58 -16.24 -14.90
N LEU A 497 39.33 -15.99 -14.50
CA LEU A 497 38.14 -16.62 -15.06
C LEU A 497 37.94 -16.22 -16.52
N ALA A 498 38.16 -14.94 -16.80
CA ALA A 498 38.01 -14.37 -18.12
C ALA A 498 39.02 -13.24 -18.33
N ARG A 499 39.45 -13.08 -19.58
CA ARG A 499 40.27 -11.96 -20.02
C ARG A 499 39.55 -11.28 -21.17
N GLU A 500 38.80 -10.24 -20.84
CA GLU A 500 37.95 -9.53 -21.79
C GLU A 500 38.44 -8.10 -21.98
N GLY A 501 38.74 -7.75 -23.24
CA GLY A 501 39.18 -6.42 -23.63
C GLY A 501 40.40 -5.91 -22.84
N GLN A 502 40.17 -5.02 -21.88
CA GLN A 502 41.20 -4.26 -21.14
C GLN A 502 41.25 -4.60 -19.64
N ALA A 503 40.52 -5.64 -19.20
CA ALA A 503 40.46 -6.10 -17.80
C ALA A 503 40.58 -7.64 -17.70
N GLU A 504 41.04 -8.12 -16.54
CA GLU A 504 41.04 -9.53 -16.14
C GLU A 504 40.05 -9.70 -14.99
N VAL A 505 39.16 -10.69 -15.09
CA VAL A 505 38.24 -11.05 -14.01
C VAL A 505 38.77 -12.30 -13.33
N PHE A 506 38.97 -12.24 -12.02
CA PHE A 506 39.43 -13.36 -11.21
C PHE A 506 38.30 -13.80 -10.28
N ARG A 507 38.20 -15.10 -10.06
CA ARG A 507 37.55 -15.60 -8.86
C ARG A 507 38.44 -15.23 -7.68
N ALA A 508 37.86 -14.63 -6.65
CA ALA A 508 38.60 -14.22 -5.47
C ALA A 508 37.81 -14.56 -4.20
N GLU A 509 38.54 -14.73 -3.10
CA GLU A 509 37.97 -14.88 -1.77
C GLU A 509 38.22 -13.59 -0.99
N HIS A 510 37.16 -12.99 -0.46
CA HIS A 510 37.27 -11.91 0.52
C HIS A 510 37.72 -12.52 1.85
N LYS A 511 38.92 -12.17 2.32
CA LYS A 511 39.61 -12.89 3.41
C LYS A 511 38.89 -12.81 4.74
N ASP A 512 38.26 -11.68 5.03
CA ASP A 512 37.62 -11.44 6.33
C ASP A 512 36.31 -12.24 6.46
N THR A 513 35.56 -12.38 5.37
CA THR A 513 34.25 -13.07 5.37
C THR A 513 34.29 -14.48 4.80
N GLY A 514 35.37 -14.87 4.12
CA GLY A 514 35.47 -16.11 3.35
C GLY A 514 34.58 -16.15 2.09
N THR A 515 33.91 -15.04 1.76
CA THR A 515 32.96 -14.96 0.64
C THR A 515 33.68 -15.01 -0.69
N ILE A 516 33.19 -15.83 -1.61
CA ILE A 516 33.71 -15.91 -2.97
C ILE A 516 33.07 -14.81 -3.82
N VAL A 517 33.89 -14.04 -4.53
CA VAL A 517 33.51 -12.87 -5.32
C VAL A 517 34.20 -12.89 -6.70
N ALA A 518 33.70 -12.09 -7.64
CA ALA A 518 34.39 -11.77 -8.88
C ALA A 518 35.19 -10.47 -8.71
N PHE A 519 36.49 -10.53 -8.97
CA PHE A 519 37.42 -9.42 -8.86
C PHE A 519 37.86 -8.98 -10.26
N LYS A 520 37.34 -7.84 -10.76
CA LYS A 520 37.71 -7.28 -12.07
C LYS A 520 38.88 -6.31 -11.88
N LYS A 521 39.98 -6.57 -12.58
CA LYS A 521 41.23 -5.80 -12.51
C LYS A 521 41.61 -5.26 -13.88
N ARG A 522 41.94 -3.97 -13.95
CA ARG A 522 42.43 -3.32 -15.18
C ARG A 522 43.84 -3.82 -15.57
N ILE A 523 44.05 -4.08 -16.86
CA ILE A 523 45.35 -4.52 -17.43
C ILE A 523 46.20 -3.31 -17.91
N GLY A 524 45.56 -2.31 -18.52
CA GLY A 524 46.23 -1.15 -19.12
C GLY A 524 46.43 0.04 -18.17
N LYS A 525 47.48 0.84 -18.40
CA LYS A 525 47.79 2.07 -17.63
C LYS A 525 47.32 3.36 -18.32
N GLY A 526 46.56 3.24 -19.41
CA GLY A 526 46.10 4.40 -20.18
C GLY A 526 44.93 5.13 -19.53
N ALA A 527 44.85 6.44 -19.70
CA ALA A 527 43.76 7.27 -19.20
C ALA A 527 42.37 6.85 -19.74
N ARG A 528 42.32 6.19 -20.90
CA ARG A 528 41.08 5.63 -21.47
C ARG A 528 40.55 4.48 -20.61
N ASP A 529 41.43 3.57 -20.21
CA ASP A 529 41.08 2.35 -19.48
C ASP A 529 40.63 2.68 -18.05
N GLU A 530 41.25 3.70 -17.45
CA GLU A 530 40.82 4.27 -16.17
C GLU A 530 39.40 4.83 -16.22
N ARG A 531 39.09 5.63 -17.25
CA ARG A 531 37.77 6.25 -17.40
C ARG A 531 36.68 5.21 -17.57
N ARG A 532 36.97 4.05 -18.19
CA ARG A 532 36.00 2.95 -18.33
C ARG A 532 35.73 2.26 -16.99
N MET A 533 36.79 1.87 -16.29
CA MET A 533 36.67 1.24 -14.97
C MET A 533 35.95 2.15 -13.97
N ARG A 534 36.26 3.45 -14.00
CA ARG A 534 35.57 4.45 -13.19
C ARG A 534 34.08 4.55 -13.52
N ARG A 535 33.71 4.55 -14.81
CA ARG A 535 32.31 4.59 -15.24
C ARG A 535 31.52 3.36 -14.78
N GLU A 536 32.15 2.18 -14.78
CA GLU A 536 31.51 0.96 -14.29
C GLU A 536 31.20 1.04 -12.79
N VAL A 537 32.16 1.52 -12.00
CA VAL A 537 31.95 1.76 -10.56
C VAL A 537 30.87 2.83 -10.34
N GLU A 538 30.94 3.96 -11.04
CA GLU A 538 29.95 5.04 -10.94
C GLU A 538 28.53 4.58 -11.33
N ALA A 539 28.41 3.77 -12.38
CA ALA A 539 27.14 3.17 -12.80
C ALA A 539 26.55 2.29 -11.69
N ALA A 540 27.35 1.36 -11.18
CA ALA A 540 26.91 0.47 -10.10
C ALA A 540 26.59 1.21 -8.81
N LEU A 541 27.30 2.29 -8.48
CA LEU A 541 26.96 3.14 -7.33
C LEU A 541 25.65 3.92 -7.54
N LYS A 542 25.35 4.32 -8.78
CA LYS A 542 24.19 5.15 -9.09
C LYS A 542 22.89 4.36 -9.20
N PHE A 543 22.93 3.16 -9.76
CA PHE A 543 21.74 2.35 -10.01
C PHE A 543 21.93 0.85 -9.75
N GLY A 544 22.97 0.45 -9.00
CA GLY A 544 23.19 -0.94 -8.56
C GLY A 544 22.22 -1.43 -7.47
N GLY A 545 21.34 -0.55 -6.97
CA GLY A 545 20.19 -0.95 -6.16
C GLY A 545 19.10 -1.68 -6.97
N ASN A 546 19.15 -1.60 -8.30
CA ASN A 546 18.26 -2.33 -9.19
C ASN A 546 18.64 -3.82 -9.24
N PRO A 547 17.71 -4.76 -9.01
CA PRO A 547 17.99 -6.19 -9.04
C PRO A 547 18.34 -6.72 -10.44
N HIS A 548 18.27 -5.92 -11.49
CA HIS A 548 18.69 -6.31 -12.83
C HIS A 548 19.95 -5.56 -13.29
N VAL A 549 20.69 -4.95 -12.36
CA VAL A 549 22.00 -4.35 -12.60
C VAL A 549 23.02 -5.05 -11.71
N MET A 550 24.19 -5.38 -12.25
CA MET A 550 25.27 -5.98 -11.47
C MET A 550 25.83 -4.97 -10.45
N PRO A 551 25.75 -5.25 -9.13
CA PRO A 551 26.27 -4.34 -8.13
C PRO A 551 27.80 -4.42 -8.00
N VAL A 552 28.40 -3.35 -7.47
CA VAL A 552 29.80 -3.32 -7.04
C VAL A 552 29.83 -3.37 -5.52
N LEU A 553 30.62 -4.30 -4.98
CA LEU A 553 30.76 -4.55 -3.54
C LEU A 553 31.91 -3.75 -2.92
N ASP A 554 33.05 -3.65 -3.63
CA ASP A 554 34.21 -2.86 -3.20
C ASP A 554 34.99 -2.41 -4.44
N PHE A 555 35.77 -1.33 -4.34
CA PHE A 555 36.58 -0.83 -5.44
C PHE A 555 37.83 -0.10 -4.95
N GLY A 556 38.89 -0.18 -5.74
CA GLY A 556 40.13 0.54 -5.45
C GLY A 556 39.96 2.05 -5.61
N PRO A 557 40.51 2.90 -4.72
CA PRO A 557 40.42 4.37 -4.83
C PRO A 557 40.96 4.92 -6.16
N ALA A 558 41.93 4.23 -6.75
CA ALA A 558 42.52 4.56 -8.06
C ALA A 558 41.70 4.05 -9.26
N HIS A 559 40.53 3.44 -9.03
CA HIS A 559 39.68 2.81 -10.03
C HIS A 559 40.47 1.86 -10.95
N ASP A 560 41.37 1.08 -10.34
CA ASP A 560 42.21 0.10 -11.01
C ASP A 560 41.66 -1.33 -10.88
N TRP A 561 40.70 -1.54 -9.97
CA TRP A 561 39.94 -2.77 -9.81
C TRP A 561 38.62 -2.50 -9.07
N PHE A 562 37.68 -3.43 -9.19
CA PHE A 562 36.49 -3.52 -8.34
C PHE A 562 36.06 -4.98 -8.15
N VAL A 563 35.18 -5.19 -7.18
CA VAL A 563 34.64 -6.49 -6.78
C VAL A 563 33.14 -6.48 -6.97
N MET A 564 32.60 -7.59 -7.48
CA MET A 564 31.16 -7.80 -7.68
C MET A 564 30.80 -9.23 -7.29
N PRO A 565 29.50 -9.56 -7.14
CA PRO A 565 29.06 -10.93 -6.98
C PRO A 565 29.59 -11.84 -8.09
N LEU A 566 29.93 -13.08 -7.75
CA LEU A 566 30.28 -14.08 -8.75
C LEU A 566 28.99 -14.65 -9.36
N ALA A 567 28.74 -14.34 -10.63
CA ALA A 567 27.60 -14.86 -11.38
C ALA A 567 27.72 -16.38 -11.66
N GLU A 568 26.57 -17.03 -11.81
CA GLU A 568 26.45 -18.48 -12.05
C GLU A 568 26.70 -18.83 -13.53
N ALA A 569 26.19 -17.99 -14.43
CA ALA A 569 26.23 -18.19 -15.87
C ALA A 569 26.03 -16.87 -16.62
N THR A 570 26.32 -16.85 -17.90
CA THR A 570 25.95 -15.79 -18.85
C THR A 570 24.72 -16.19 -19.66
N VAL A 571 24.11 -15.23 -20.37
CA VAL A 571 23.11 -15.55 -21.41
C VAL A 571 23.70 -16.44 -22.51
N GLU A 572 25.01 -16.37 -22.75
CA GLU A 572 25.72 -17.25 -23.68
C GLU A 572 25.66 -18.72 -23.25
N ASP A 573 25.90 -18.99 -21.96
CA ASP A 573 25.87 -20.33 -21.39
C ASP A 573 24.46 -20.95 -21.36
N LYS A 574 23.43 -20.10 -21.24
CA LYS A 574 22.02 -20.50 -21.05
C LYS A 574 21.16 -20.43 -22.30
N ARG A 575 21.76 -20.18 -23.46
CA ARG A 575 21.02 -19.85 -24.68
C ARG A 575 19.95 -20.88 -25.07
N THR A 576 20.23 -22.18 -24.92
CA THR A 576 19.28 -23.24 -25.27
C THR A 576 18.05 -23.22 -24.37
N GLU A 577 18.21 -22.95 -23.07
CA GLU A 577 17.10 -22.81 -22.11
C GLU A 577 16.25 -21.58 -22.43
N LEU A 578 16.90 -20.50 -22.87
CA LEU A 578 16.26 -19.23 -23.26
C LEU A 578 15.50 -19.29 -24.59
N GLN A 579 15.48 -20.43 -25.29
CA GLN A 579 14.61 -20.61 -26.46
C GLN A 579 13.15 -20.87 -26.07
N ASP A 580 12.89 -21.24 -24.81
CA ASP A 580 11.53 -21.27 -24.27
C ASP A 580 10.95 -19.85 -24.22
N PRO A 581 9.79 -19.58 -24.88
CA PRO A 581 9.19 -18.25 -24.90
C PRO A 581 8.98 -17.62 -23.52
N ALA A 582 8.66 -18.42 -22.49
CA ALA A 582 8.48 -17.92 -21.13
C ALA A 582 9.81 -17.45 -20.52
N GLN A 583 10.88 -18.22 -20.67
CA GLN A 583 12.22 -17.85 -20.19
C GLN A 583 12.78 -16.63 -20.94
N LEU A 584 12.53 -16.55 -22.25
CA LEU A 584 12.91 -15.39 -23.05
C LEU A 584 12.16 -14.13 -22.61
N HIS A 585 10.87 -14.24 -22.30
CA HIS A 585 10.07 -13.11 -21.79
C HIS A 585 10.61 -12.62 -20.43
N ILE A 586 10.96 -13.54 -19.51
CA ILE A 586 11.56 -13.20 -18.22
C ILE A 586 12.91 -12.49 -18.41
N LEU A 587 13.77 -12.98 -19.31
CA LEU A 587 15.05 -12.36 -19.63
C LEU A 587 14.85 -10.94 -20.20
N VAL A 588 13.97 -10.78 -21.18
CA VAL A 588 13.72 -9.48 -21.83
C VAL A 588 13.18 -8.46 -20.83
N GLY A 589 12.24 -8.86 -19.97
CA GLY A 589 11.73 -8.02 -18.88
C GLY A 589 12.83 -7.59 -17.90
N ALA A 590 13.69 -8.52 -17.49
CA ALA A 590 14.81 -8.23 -16.59
C ALA A 590 15.81 -7.24 -17.20
N VAL A 591 16.26 -7.48 -18.44
CA VAL A 591 17.22 -6.60 -19.13
C VAL A 591 16.59 -5.22 -19.38
N ALA A 592 15.32 -5.17 -19.77
CA ALA A 592 14.57 -3.93 -19.93
C ALA A 592 14.48 -3.14 -18.63
N ALA A 593 14.17 -3.78 -17.50
CA ALA A 593 14.11 -3.14 -16.19
C ALA A 593 15.48 -2.56 -15.74
N GLY A 594 16.58 -3.25 -16.03
CA GLY A 594 17.93 -2.74 -15.78
C GLY A 594 18.28 -1.53 -16.66
N LEU A 595 17.92 -1.58 -17.95
CA LEU A 595 18.13 -0.48 -18.90
C LEU A 595 17.26 0.74 -18.60
N ALA A 596 15.99 0.55 -18.24
CA ALA A 596 15.05 1.64 -17.95
C ALA A 596 15.57 2.52 -16.82
N ASP A 597 16.10 1.91 -15.76
CA ASP A 597 16.64 2.64 -14.62
C ASP A 597 17.87 3.47 -15.00
N ALA A 598 18.79 2.90 -15.79
CA ALA A 598 19.92 3.65 -16.33
C ALA A 598 19.48 4.79 -17.26
N HIS A 599 18.51 4.54 -18.15
CA HIS A 599 17.99 5.52 -19.10
C HIS A 599 17.35 6.73 -18.40
N ARG A 600 16.60 6.53 -17.30
CA ARG A 600 16.05 7.62 -16.47
C ARG A 600 17.13 8.55 -15.91
N HIS A 601 18.30 8.02 -15.60
CA HIS A 601 19.44 8.79 -15.13
C HIS A 601 20.27 9.41 -16.27
N GLY A 602 19.84 9.24 -17.52
CA GLY A 602 20.54 9.70 -18.72
C GLY A 602 21.75 8.86 -19.12
N TRP A 603 21.84 7.62 -18.64
CA TRP A 603 22.91 6.66 -18.93
C TRP A 603 22.45 5.69 -20.02
N ILE A 604 23.20 5.57 -21.12
CA ILE A 604 22.91 4.64 -22.23
C ILE A 604 24.04 3.60 -22.30
N HIS A 605 23.72 2.30 -22.28
CA HIS A 605 24.66 1.19 -22.10
C HIS A 605 25.66 1.03 -23.26
N ARG A 606 25.15 0.97 -24.50
CA ARG A 606 25.87 0.89 -25.79
C ARG A 606 26.64 -0.39 -26.09
N ASP A 607 26.64 -1.36 -25.16
CA ASP A 607 27.28 -2.66 -25.36
C ASP A 607 26.45 -3.83 -24.80
N ILE A 608 25.15 -3.82 -25.07
CA ILE A 608 24.28 -4.96 -24.71
C ILE A 608 24.58 -6.14 -25.63
N LYS A 609 24.98 -7.27 -25.03
CA LYS A 609 25.38 -8.52 -25.69
C LYS A 609 25.29 -9.70 -24.72
N PRO A 610 25.32 -10.96 -25.21
CA PRO A 610 25.16 -12.15 -24.37
C PRO A 610 26.10 -12.22 -23.16
N SER A 611 27.39 -11.89 -23.32
CA SER A 611 28.39 -11.99 -22.25
C SER A 611 28.23 -10.91 -21.15
N ASN A 612 27.46 -9.85 -21.42
CA ASN A 612 27.22 -8.75 -20.48
C ASN A 612 25.90 -8.91 -19.71
N ILE A 613 25.17 -10.01 -19.92
CA ILE A 613 23.96 -10.33 -19.18
C ILE A 613 24.19 -11.61 -18.40
N LEU A 614 24.17 -11.47 -17.08
CA LEU A 614 24.65 -12.47 -16.14
C LEU A 614 23.50 -13.00 -15.29
N LEU A 615 23.47 -14.31 -15.09
CA LEU A 615 22.58 -14.99 -14.15
C LEU A 615 23.22 -14.95 -12.76
N LEU A 616 22.60 -14.24 -11.84
CA LEU A 616 23.04 -14.09 -10.47
C LEU A 616 21.89 -14.45 -9.55
N GLU A 617 22.04 -15.47 -8.71
CA GLU A 617 21.03 -15.88 -7.71
C GLU A 617 19.65 -16.11 -8.35
N GLY A 618 19.62 -16.77 -9.52
CA GLY A 618 18.39 -17.06 -10.27
C GLY A 618 17.75 -15.88 -11.01
N ARG A 619 18.35 -14.69 -11.01
CA ARG A 619 17.87 -13.50 -11.75
C ARG A 619 18.87 -13.00 -12.78
N TRP A 620 18.37 -12.43 -13.88
CA TRP A 620 19.19 -11.82 -14.92
C TRP A 620 19.61 -10.39 -14.55
N THR A 621 20.88 -10.07 -14.75
CA THR A 621 21.50 -8.78 -14.43
C THR A 621 22.34 -8.25 -15.58
N VAL A 622 22.31 -6.94 -15.81
CA VAL A 622 23.12 -6.25 -16.81
C VAL A 622 24.44 -5.78 -16.19
N ALA A 623 25.54 -6.13 -16.83
CA ALA A 623 26.91 -5.81 -16.41
C ALA A 623 27.69 -5.07 -17.51
N ASP A 624 28.89 -4.58 -17.18
CA ASP A 624 29.85 -3.94 -18.10
C ASP A 624 29.42 -2.57 -18.68
N TRP A 625 29.20 -1.61 -17.79
CA TRP A 625 28.86 -0.21 -18.07
C TRP A 625 30.03 0.66 -18.59
N GLY A 626 31.10 0.04 -19.12
CA GLY A 626 32.35 0.73 -19.46
C GLY A 626 32.25 1.67 -20.68
N ILE A 627 31.20 1.56 -21.49
CA ILE A 627 31.04 2.29 -22.76
C ILE A 627 29.97 3.41 -22.66
N VAL A 628 29.42 3.64 -21.46
CA VAL A 628 28.27 4.51 -21.22
C VAL A 628 28.52 6.01 -21.46
N ARG A 629 27.46 6.75 -21.82
CA ARG A 629 27.38 8.22 -21.87
C ARG A 629 26.30 8.78 -20.93
N ARG A 630 26.58 9.94 -20.32
CA ARG A 630 25.68 10.76 -19.47
C ARG A 630 24.86 11.79 -20.27
N ALA A 631 23.91 12.46 -19.62
CA ALA A 631 23.09 13.52 -20.21
C ALA A 631 23.89 14.71 -20.78
N ARG A 632 23.28 15.46 -21.70
CA ARG A 632 23.88 16.59 -22.42
C ARG A 632 24.23 17.72 -21.42
N GLY A 633 25.52 18.03 -21.27
CA GLY A 633 26.02 19.12 -20.40
C GLY A 633 27.06 18.70 -19.35
N GLU A 634 27.16 17.41 -19.02
CA GLU A 634 28.09 16.93 -17.96
C GLU A 634 29.38 16.27 -18.49
N THR A 635 29.61 16.26 -19.80
CA THR A 635 30.82 15.66 -20.39
C THR A 635 31.79 16.74 -20.86
N SER A 636 32.82 17.04 -20.07
CA SER A 636 33.82 18.08 -20.37
C SER A 636 34.91 17.66 -21.38
N THR A 637 34.75 16.58 -22.15
CA THR A 637 35.74 16.23 -23.19
C THR A 637 35.09 15.58 -24.41
N ALA A 638 34.86 16.43 -25.41
CA ALA A 638 34.86 16.04 -26.82
C ALA A 638 36.30 15.77 -27.28
N GLY A 639 36.54 14.68 -28.01
CA GLY A 639 37.79 14.49 -28.75
C GLY A 639 38.32 13.05 -28.81
N LEU A 640 38.38 12.51 -30.03
CA LEU A 640 39.04 11.26 -30.48
C LEU A 640 38.36 9.91 -30.15
N LEU A 641 37.18 9.65 -30.74
CA LEU A 641 36.77 8.28 -31.12
C LEU A 641 36.08 8.27 -32.50
N THR A 642 36.53 9.10 -33.45
CA THR A 642 36.15 8.98 -34.86
C THR A 642 37.08 7.98 -35.56
N ARG A 643 36.72 6.69 -35.53
CA ARG A 643 37.04 5.61 -36.53
C ARG A 643 37.13 4.18 -35.98
N ALA A 644 37.14 3.97 -34.65
CA ALA A 644 37.00 2.63 -34.07
C ALA A 644 35.59 2.49 -33.50
N GLY A 645 34.77 1.65 -34.10
CA GLY A 645 33.36 1.46 -33.73
C GLY A 645 33.16 1.27 -32.22
N ILE A 646 32.10 1.87 -31.69
CA ILE A 646 31.70 1.76 -30.29
C ILE A 646 30.69 0.60 -30.17
N GLY A 647 30.91 -0.33 -29.22
CA GLY A 647 30.07 -1.51 -28.99
C GLY A 647 30.61 -2.79 -29.65
N THR A 648 29.93 -3.91 -29.42
CA THR A 648 30.30 -5.23 -29.97
C THR A 648 29.75 -5.44 -31.37
N GLU A 649 30.61 -5.89 -32.28
CA GLU A 649 30.27 -6.13 -33.70
C GLU A 649 29.09 -7.10 -33.84
N GLY A 650 28.08 -6.71 -34.62
CA GLY A 650 26.82 -7.46 -34.80
C GLY A 650 25.68 -7.04 -33.87
N PHE A 651 25.97 -6.72 -32.60
CA PHE A 651 24.95 -6.26 -31.64
C PHE A 651 24.83 -4.73 -31.57
N ALA A 652 25.90 -4.00 -31.86
CA ALA A 652 25.94 -2.54 -31.81
C ALA A 652 24.99 -1.90 -32.85
N ALA A 653 24.30 -0.84 -32.42
CA ALA A 653 23.40 -0.09 -33.30
C ALA A 653 24.18 0.69 -34.39
N PRO A 654 23.63 0.83 -35.61
CA PRO A 654 24.33 1.45 -36.75
C PRO A 654 24.87 2.86 -36.47
N GLU A 655 24.10 3.67 -35.76
CA GLU A 655 24.45 5.04 -35.43
C GLU A 655 25.72 5.15 -34.56
N LEU A 656 26.05 4.11 -33.78
CA LEU A 656 27.28 4.07 -32.96
C LEU A 656 28.57 4.09 -33.80
N SER A 657 28.48 3.73 -35.08
CA SER A 657 29.59 3.75 -36.04
C SER A 657 29.65 5.01 -36.89
N VAL A 658 28.56 5.79 -36.97
CA VAL A 658 28.39 6.95 -37.87
C VAL A 658 28.50 8.26 -37.12
N ASP A 659 27.73 8.44 -36.04
CA ASP A 659 27.77 9.65 -35.20
C ASP A 659 27.50 9.33 -33.72
N GLY A 660 28.55 9.46 -32.90
CA GLY A 660 28.47 9.24 -31.46
C GLY A 660 27.81 10.38 -30.65
N HIS A 661 27.38 11.46 -31.30
CA HIS A 661 26.90 12.68 -30.62
C HIS A 661 25.37 12.70 -30.36
N ASP A 662 24.57 11.96 -31.13
CA ASP A 662 23.10 11.94 -31.00
C ASP A 662 22.55 10.53 -30.68
N ILE A 663 23.20 9.84 -29.74
CA ILE A 663 22.80 8.51 -29.26
C ILE A 663 21.68 8.63 -28.23
N THR A 664 20.61 7.86 -28.42
CA THR A 664 19.40 7.80 -27.57
C THR A 664 19.20 6.40 -26.98
N PRO A 665 18.27 6.20 -26.02
CA PRO A 665 17.86 4.88 -25.54
C PRO A 665 17.55 3.84 -26.64
N ALA A 666 17.11 4.30 -27.82
CA ALA A 666 16.83 3.47 -28.98
C ALA A 666 18.05 2.65 -29.49
N SER A 667 19.28 3.04 -29.13
CA SER A 667 20.48 2.27 -29.44
C SER A 667 20.58 0.99 -28.59
N ASP A 668 20.23 1.04 -27.30
CA ASP A 668 20.23 -0.15 -26.45
C ASP A 668 19.08 -1.10 -26.83
N ILE A 669 17.95 -0.54 -27.25
CA ILE A 669 16.79 -1.30 -27.77
C ILE A 669 17.15 -2.07 -29.05
N TYR A 670 17.97 -1.48 -29.94
CA TYR A 670 18.50 -2.19 -31.10
C TYR A 670 19.35 -3.40 -30.68
N SER A 671 20.27 -3.20 -29.73
CA SER A 671 21.12 -4.28 -29.24
C SER A 671 20.33 -5.38 -28.54
N LEU A 672 19.28 -5.03 -27.79
CA LEU A 672 18.34 -5.98 -27.19
C LEU A 672 17.54 -6.74 -28.28
N GLY A 673 17.14 -6.09 -29.36
CA GLY A 673 16.51 -6.74 -30.52
C GLY A 673 17.44 -7.77 -31.18
N GLN A 674 18.71 -7.42 -31.39
CA GLN A 674 19.72 -8.36 -31.92
C GLN A 674 19.97 -9.53 -30.95
N LEU A 675 19.94 -9.29 -29.64
CA LEU A 675 20.03 -10.33 -28.62
C LEU A 675 18.88 -11.34 -28.71
N ILE A 676 17.64 -10.86 -28.78
CA ILE A 676 16.44 -11.71 -28.94
C ILE A 676 16.53 -12.53 -30.23
N GLY A 677 16.94 -11.89 -31.33
CA GLY A 677 17.19 -12.54 -32.62
C GLY A 677 18.26 -13.65 -32.53
N TRP A 678 19.35 -13.39 -31.83
CA TRP A 678 20.44 -14.36 -31.64
C TRP A 678 20.01 -15.59 -30.81
N ILE A 679 19.30 -15.36 -29.70
CA ILE A 679 18.74 -16.45 -28.87
C ILE A 679 17.81 -17.33 -29.72
N SER A 680 16.91 -16.69 -30.47
CA SER A 680 15.89 -17.35 -31.27
C SER A 680 16.46 -18.14 -32.45
N THR A 681 17.51 -17.64 -33.10
CA THR A 681 17.92 -18.17 -34.41
C THR A 681 19.00 -19.23 -34.38
N GLY A 682 20.00 -19.17 -33.49
CA GLY A 682 21.24 -19.93 -33.76
C GLY A 682 22.45 -19.07 -33.98
N THR A 683 22.23 -17.92 -34.62
CA THR A 683 23.24 -17.41 -35.53
C THR A 683 23.84 -16.13 -34.97
N TRP A 684 25.16 -16.00 -35.01
CA TRP A 684 25.81 -14.77 -34.59
C TRP A 684 25.36 -13.60 -35.48
N PRO A 685 24.98 -12.43 -34.91
CA PRO A 685 24.49 -11.32 -35.71
C PRO A 685 25.60 -10.68 -36.54
N GLN A 686 25.23 -10.15 -37.70
CA GLN A 686 26.12 -9.36 -38.56
C GLN A 686 25.89 -7.87 -38.35
N ALA A 687 26.93 -7.05 -38.51
CA ALA A 687 26.83 -5.61 -38.31
C ALA A 687 25.81 -4.98 -39.28
N ASN A 688 24.91 -4.15 -38.74
CA ASN A 688 23.86 -3.45 -39.50
C ASN A 688 22.90 -4.38 -40.26
N VAL A 689 22.78 -5.65 -39.87
CA VAL A 689 21.82 -6.59 -40.44
C VAL A 689 20.89 -7.08 -39.33
N PRO A 690 19.59 -6.76 -39.39
CA PRO A 690 18.58 -7.30 -38.49
C PRO A 690 18.57 -8.83 -38.49
N LEU A 691 18.79 -9.43 -37.33
CA LEU A 691 18.73 -10.88 -37.17
C LEU A 691 17.30 -11.31 -36.83
N LEU A 692 16.43 -11.36 -37.85
CA LEU A 692 15.02 -11.69 -37.66
C LEU A 692 14.85 -13.18 -37.30
N PRO A 693 14.07 -13.51 -36.25
CA PRO A 693 13.71 -14.90 -35.95
C PRO A 693 12.77 -15.47 -37.02
N PRO A 694 12.47 -16.79 -36.99
CA PRO A 694 11.36 -17.35 -37.77
C PRO A 694 10.02 -16.63 -37.49
N PRO A 695 9.04 -16.66 -38.40
CA PRO A 695 7.72 -16.10 -38.16
C PRO A 695 7.11 -16.62 -36.85
N GLY A 696 6.72 -15.70 -35.97
CA GLY A 696 6.26 -16.00 -34.62
C GLY A 696 6.20 -14.74 -33.74
N PRO A 697 5.90 -14.89 -32.44
CA PRO A 697 5.62 -13.76 -31.55
C PRO A 697 6.76 -12.73 -31.44
N TRP A 698 8.01 -13.22 -31.48
CA TRP A 698 9.20 -12.35 -31.41
C TRP A 698 9.60 -11.72 -32.75
N TYR A 699 8.99 -12.12 -33.88
CA TYR A 699 9.32 -11.58 -35.20
C TYR A 699 9.06 -10.08 -35.31
N GLY A 700 7.87 -9.64 -34.90
CA GLY A 700 7.47 -8.23 -34.92
C GLY A 700 8.33 -7.37 -33.99
N VAL A 701 8.60 -7.89 -32.79
CA VAL A 701 9.47 -7.25 -31.80
C VAL A 701 10.87 -6.99 -32.36
N VAL A 702 11.54 -8.05 -32.84
CA VAL A 702 12.91 -7.93 -33.35
C VAL A 702 12.94 -7.03 -34.57
N ARG A 703 11.98 -7.17 -35.49
CA ARG A 703 11.88 -6.32 -36.69
C ARG A 703 11.75 -4.83 -36.35
N GLN A 704 10.95 -4.47 -35.36
CA GLN A 704 10.73 -3.07 -34.99
C GLN A 704 11.90 -2.52 -34.14
N ALA A 705 12.46 -3.32 -33.24
CA ALA A 705 13.61 -2.92 -32.42
C ALA A 705 14.90 -2.73 -33.24
N THR A 706 15.07 -3.49 -34.33
CA THR A 706 16.30 -3.50 -35.15
C THR A 706 16.21 -2.65 -36.43
N GLN A 707 15.28 -1.70 -36.51
CA GLN A 707 15.21 -0.76 -37.64
C GLN A 707 16.52 0.02 -37.81
N LEU A 708 17.00 0.22 -39.05
CA LEU A 708 18.26 0.94 -39.26
C LEU A 708 18.14 2.43 -38.88
N ASP A 709 17.02 3.06 -39.19
CA ASP A 709 16.70 4.40 -38.71
C ASP A 709 16.29 4.34 -37.24
N SER A 710 17.06 5.00 -36.37
CA SER A 710 16.80 5.06 -34.93
C SER A 710 15.44 5.66 -34.58
N ALA A 711 14.92 6.59 -35.39
CA ALA A 711 13.62 7.23 -35.15
C ALA A 711 12.43 6.27 -35.35
N GLN A 712 12.64 5.17 -36.07
CA GLN A 712 11.63 4.15 -36.33
C GLN A 712 11.60 3.03 -35.27
N ARG A 713 12.53 3.07 -34.31
CA ARG A 713 12.55 2.12 -33.17
C ARG A 713 11.65 2.65 -32.04
N PRO A 714 11.26 1.80 -31.07
CA PRO A 714 10.78 2.30 -29.79
C PRO A 714 11.80 3.26 -29.17
N GLN A 715 11.36 4.44 -28.74
CA GLN A 715 12.25 5.50 -28.28
C GLN A 715 12.63 5.37 -26.80
N ASP A 716 11.90 4.56 -26.05
CA ASP A 716 12.13 4.27 -24.64
C ASP A 716 11.74 2.81 -24.32
N ILE A 717 12.12 2.36 -23.12
CA ILE A 717 11.90 0.98 -22.67
C ILE A 717 10.42 0.66 -22.51
N ASN A 718 9.58 1.59 -22.06
CA ASN A 718 8.13 1.33 -21.89
C ASN A 718 7.46 1.09 -23.25
N THR A 719 7.80 1.88 -24.26
CA THR A 719 7.33 1.70 -25.63
C THR A 719 7.81 0.36 -26.20
N PHE A 720 9.04 -0.05 -25.87
CA PHE A 720 9.56 -1.36 -26.24
C PHE A 720 8.82 -2.50 -25.53
N LEU A 721 8.54 -2.39 -24.23
CA LEU A 721 7.79 -3.39 -23.47
C LEU A 721 6.34 -3.51 -23.94
N ASN A 722 5.66 -2.39 -24.23
CA ASN A 722 4.33 -2.39 -24.84
C ASN A 722 4.34 -3.10 -26.22
N LEU A 723 5.41 -2.92 -27.01
CA LEU A 723 5.60 -3.66 -28.25
C LEU A 723 5.80 -5.15 -27.98
N VAL A 724 6.61 -5.52 -26.99
CA VAL A 724 6.78 -6.92 -26.57
C VAL A 724 5.43 -7.50 -26.18
N GLU A 725 4.70 -6.89 -25.24
CA GLU A 725 3.37 -7.33 -24.82
C GLU A 725 2.37 -7.42 -25.99
N ARG A 726 2.40 -6.48 -26.93
CA ARG A 726 1.51 -6.51 -28.10
C ARG A 726 1.81 -7.66 -29.05
N GLU A 727 3.09 -7.95 -29.32
CA GLU A 727 3.52 -8.93 -30.32
C GLU A 727 3.71 -10.34 -29.71
N THR A 728 4.05 -10.41 -28.43
CA THR A 728 4.29 -11.64 -27.65
C THR A 728 3.17 -11.95 -26.66
N GLY A 729 2.19 -11.07 -26.54
CA GLY A 729 1.01 -11.26 -25.71
C GLY A 729 0.43 -12.64 -25.97
N PHE A 730 0.45 -13.47 -24.94
CA PHE A 730 -0.43 -14.63 -24.87
C PHE A 730 -1.83 -14.14 -25.24
N GLN A 731 -2.49 -14.83 -26.17
CA GLN A 731 -3.75 -14.35 -26.74
C GLN A 731 -4.82 -14.15 -25.66
N ASP A 732 -5.06 -12.89 -25.27
CA ASP A 732 -6.28 -12.49 -24.59
C ASP A 732 -7.36 -12.26 -25.65
N GLU A 733 -8.25 -13.24 -25.79
CA GLU A 733 -9.44 -13.16 -26.64
C GLU A 733 -10.33 -12.00 -26.16
N LEU A 734 -10.68 -11.05 -27.05
CA LEU A 734 -11.59 -9.94 -26.71
C LEU A 734 -12.87 -10.48 -26.04
N PRO A 735 -13.43 -9.81 -25.01
CA PRO A 735 -14.61 -10.30 -24.30
C PRO A 735 -15.78 -10.64 -25.21
N ILE A 736 -16.02 -9.86 -26.27
CA ILE A 736 -17.06 -10.14 -27.26
C ILE A 736 -16.76 -11.38 -28.11
N THR A 737 -15.50 -11.63 -28.45
CA THR A 737 -15.08 -12.83 -29.20
C THR A 737 -15.25 -14.07 -28.34
N ARG A 738 -14.80 -14.00 -27.07
CA ARG A 738 -15.01 -15.07 -26.08
C ARG A 738 -16.50 -15.31 -25.83
N ALA A 739 -17.29 -14.25 -25.68
CA ALA A 739 -18.72 -14.34 -25.48
C ALA A 739 -19.45 -14.96 -26.67
N THR A 740 -19.05 -14.60 -27.90
CA THR A 740 -19.63 -15.15 -29.14
C THR A 740 -19.37 -16.66 -29.23
N ARG A 741 -18.14 -17.09 -28.95
CA ARG A 741 -17.80 -18.51 -28.90
C ARG A 741 -18.56 -19.26 -27.82
N LEU A 742 -18.66 -18.69 -26.61
CA LEU A 742 -19.44 -19.28 -25.51
C LEU A 742 -20.93 -19.39 -25.86
N LEU A 743 -21.47 -18.42 -26.58
CA LEU A 743 -22.84 -18.45 -27.08
C LEU A 743 -23.05 -19.57 -28.11
N GLU A 744 -22.13 -19.73 -29.06
CA GLU A 744 -22.17 -20.82 -30.04
C GLU A 744 -22.10 -22.19 -29.34
N ASP A 745 -21.16 -22.38 -28.40
CA ASP A 745 -21.04 -23.61 -27.63
C ASP A 745 -22.30 -23.88 -26.78
N ALA A 746 -22.89 -22.84 -26.17
CA ALA A 746 -24.12 -22.97 -25.39
C ALA A 746 -25.34 -23.35 -26.25
N ASN A 747 -25.56 -22.67 -27.38
CA ASN A 747 -26.76 -22.83 -28.20
C ASN A 747 -26.68 -24.01 -29.17
N GLU A 748 -25.53 -24.26 -29.81
CA GLU A 748 -25.39 -25.30 -30.83
C GLU A 748 -25.05 -26.66 -30.23
N ARG A 749 -24.31 -26.67 -29.12
CA ARG A 749 -23.81 -27.90 -28.48
C ARG A 749 -24.52 -28.22 -27.15
N GLY A 750 -25.40 -27.33 -26.68
CA GLY A 750 -26.11 -27.48 -25.41
C GLY A 750 -25.18 -27.43 -24.20
N ASP A 751 -24.02 -26.75 -24.31
CA ASP A 751 -23.03 -26.70 -23.23
C ASP A 751 -23.49 -25.76 -22.09
N THR A 752 -24.03 -26.37 -21.05
CA THR A 752 -24.48 -25.66 -19.84
C THR A 752 -23.36 -24.91 -19.11
N ALA A 753 -22.10 -25.38 -19.19
CA ALA A 753 -20.96 -24.70 -18.59
C ALA A 753 -20.57 -23.47 -19.41
N ALA A 754 -20.70 -23.53 -20.74
CA ALA A 754 -20.52 -22.37 -21.61
C ALA A 754 -21.59 -21.30 -21.35
N ALA A 755 -22.85 -21.71 -21.17
CA ALA A 755 -23.94 -20.79 -20.77
C ALA A 755 -23.66 -20.12 -19.41
N ALA A 756 -23.18 -20.87 -18.42
CA ALA A 756 -22.81 -20.30 -17.11
C ALA A 756 -21.62 -19.33 -17.20
N GLN A 757 -20.60 -19.66 -18.01
CA GLN A 757 -19.47 -18.78 -18.26
C GLN A 757 -19.89 -17.51 -19.00
N LEU A 758 -20.82 -17.60 -19.95
CA LEU A 758 -21.37 -16.45 -20.66
C LEU A 758 -22.16 -15.53 -19.71
N LEU A 759 -23.01 -16.08 -18.85
CA LEU A 759 -23.76 -15.31 -17.85
C LEU A 759 -22.82 -14.67 -16.81
N THR A 760 -21.72 -15.35 -16.45
CA THR A 760 -20.67 -14.79 -15.59
C THR A 760 -19.96 -13.63 -16.28
N LEU A 761 -19.56 -13.82 -17.53
CA LEU A 761 -18.93 -12.79 -18.33
C LEU A 761 -19.84 -11.56 -18.51
N ALA A 762 -21.15 -11.77 -18.70
CA ALA A 762 -22.14 -10.70 -18.76
C ALA A 762 -22.29 -9.96 -17.43
N ALA A 763 -22.39 -10.68 -16.31
CA ALA A 763 -22.51 -10.07 -14.98
C ALA A 763 -21.27 -9.25 -14.57
N ASP A 764 -20.08 -9.69 -14.99
CA ASP A 764 -18.81 -8.98 -14.75
C ASP A 764 -18.64 -7.72 -15.63
N GLN A 765 -19.45 -7.59 -16.69
CA GLN A 765 -19.36 -6.51 -17.68
C GLN A 765 -20.71 -5.80 -17.91
N PRO A 766 -21.40 -5.29 -16.86
CA PRO A 766 -22.78 -4.80 -16.96
C PRO A 766 -22.95 -3.60 -17.92
N ASN A 767 -21.88 -2.84 -18.15
CA ASN A 767 -21.87 -1.68 -19.03
C ASN A 767 -21.52 -2.01 -20.50
N SER A 768 -21.33 -3.30 -20.85
CA SER A 768 -20.96 -3.70 -22.21
C SER A 768 -22.19 -3.82 -23.12
N TYR A 769 -22.53 -2.73 -23.81
CA TYR A 769 -23.68 -2.66 -24.72
C TYR A 769 -23.72 -3.81 -25.75
N GLU A 770 -22.60 -4.02 -26.46
CA GLU A 770 -22.47 -5.06 -27.51
C GLU A 770 -22.62 -6.48 -26.93
N LEU A 771 -22.04 -6.76 -25.76
CA LEU A 771 -22.17 -8.08 -25.12
C LEU A 771 -23.63 -8.42 -24.81
N TYR A 772 -24.40 -7.44 -24.31
CA TYR A 772 -25.78 -7.67 -23.92
C TYR A 772 -26.71 -7.81 -25.13
N LEU A 773 -26.66 -6.87 -26.07
CA LEU A 773 -27.60 -6.84 -27.19
C LEU A 773 -27.21 -7.77 -28.35
N ASP A 774 -25.91 -8.04 -28.55
CA ASP A 774 -25.45 -8.93 -29.63
C ASP A 774 -25.19 -10.37 -29.19
N VAL A 775 -25.04 -10.64 -27.89
CA VAL A 775 -24.74 -11.99 -27.39
C VAL A 775 -25.76 -12.50 -26.38
N VAL A 776 -25.95 -11.82 -25.24
CA VAL A 776 -26.81 -12.33 -24.15
C VAL A 776 -28.26 -12.55 -24.61
N THR A 777 -28.85 -11.60 -25.33
CA THR A 777 -30.24 -11.74 -25.84
C THR A 777 -30.43 -12.88 -26.84
N LYS A 778 -29.35 -13.42 -27.41
CA LYS A 778 -29.37 -14.57 -28.32
C LYS A 778 -29.19 -15.90 -27.60
N LEU A 779 -28.90 -15.89 -26.30
CA LEU A 779 -28.76 -17.11 -25.50
C LEU A 779 -30.11 -17.84 -25.40
N ASN A 780 -30.14 -19.11 -25.78
CA ASN A 780 -31.35 -19.91 -25.80
C ASN A 780 -31.74 -20.34 -24.37
N ILE A 781 -32.88 -19.85 -23.88
CA ILE A 781 -33.32 -20.07 -22.49
C ILE A 781 -33.47 -21.56 -22.11
N PRO A 782 -33.97 -22.47 -22.95
CA PRO A 782 -33.99 -23.90 -22.63
C PRO A 782 -32.61 -24.46 -22.31
N ASP A 783 -31.59 -24.08 -23.10
CA ASP A 783 -30.21 -24.57 -22.93
C ASP A 783 -29.51 -23.88 -21.74
N ALA A 784 -29.86 -22.62 -21.47
CA ALA A 784 -29.35 -21.86 -20.34
C ALA A 784 -30.11 -22.08 -19.02
N THR A 785 -31.18 -22.89 -19.01
CA THR A 785 -32.06 -23.04 -17.83
C THR A 785 -31.30 -23.48 -16.58
N ALA A 786 -30.37 -24.43 -16.72
CA ALA A 786 -29.56 -24.88 -15.59
C ALA A 786 -28.66 -23.77 -15.05
N ALA A 787 -28.04 -22.99 -15.93
CA ALA A 787 -27.13 -21.90 -15.56
C ALA A 787 -27.89 -20.73 -14.90
N LEU A 788 -29.03 -20.31 -15.47
CA LEU A 788 -29.88 -19.25 -14.93
C LEU A 788 -30.40 -19.58 -13.51
N LEU A 789 -30.75 -20.85 -13.27
CA LEU A 789 -31.25 -21.29 -11.97
C LEU A 789 -30.14 -21.58 -10.95
N ALA A 790 -28.92 -21.88 -11.40
CA ALA A 790 -27.79 -22.19 -10.53
C ALA A 790 -27.34 -20.96 -9.72
N ASN A 791 -27.43 -19.76 -10.31
CA ASN A 791 -27.10 -18.51 -9.63
C ASN A 791 -28.16 -17.42 -9.91
N PRO A 792 -29.25 -17.40 -9.11
CA PRO A 792 -30.32 -16.42 -9.29
C PRO A 792 -29.88 -14.96 -9.09
N GLN A 793 -28.89 -14.70 -8.20
CA GLN A 793 -28.37 -13.35 -7.97
C GLN A 793 -27.60 -12.84 -9.19
N GLN A 794 -26.75 -13.67 -9.78
CA GLN A 794 -26.06 -13.35 -11.04
C GLN A 794 -27.07 -13.13 -12.17
N THR A 795 -28.10 -13.97 -12.27
CA THR A 795 -29.15 -13.81 -13.28
C THR A 795 -29.92 -12.50 -13.09
N THR A 796 -30.26 -12.13 -11.85
CA THR A 796 -30.85 -10.82 -11.54
C THR A 796 -29.92 -9.67 -11.97
N ALA A 797 -28.62 -9.75 -11.72
CA ALA A 797 -27.67 -8.73 -12.16
C ALA A 797 -27.64 -8.58 -13.70
N VAL A 798 -27.68 -9.70 -14.43
CA VAL A 798 -27.78 -9.70 -15.90
C VAL A 798 -29.11 -9.09 -16.37
N LEU A 799 -30.24 -9.40 -15.71
CA LEU A 799 -31.55 -8.82 -16.04
C LEU A 799 -31.59 -7.30 -15.82
N GLN A 800 -31.02 -6.84 -14.72
CA GLN A 800 -30.95 -5.41 -14.37
C GLN A 800 -30.02 -4.65 -15.31
N ALA A 801 -28.85 -5.23 -15.64
CA ALA A 801 -27.94 -4.66 -16.62
C ALA A 801 -28.58 -4.57 -18.02
N LEU A 802 -29.25 -5.64 -18.49
CA LEU A 802 -29.99 -5.62 -19.76
C LEU A 802 -31.10 -4.55 -19.75
N THR A 803 -31.76 -4.34 -18.62
CA THR A 803 -32.77 -3.27 -18.46
C THR A 803 -32.15 -1.89 -18.56
N GLY A 804 -30.95 -1.67 -17.97
CA GLY A 804 -30.22 -0.41 -18.05
C GLY A 804 -29.91 0.05 -19.49
N HIS A 805 -29.76 -0.90 -20.42
CA HIS A 805 -29.49 -0.61 -21.84
C HIS A 805 -30.73 -0.15 -22.64
N ALA A 806 -31.93 -0.18 -22.05
CA ALA A 806 -33.17 0.24 -22.74
C ALA A 806 -33.19 1.71 -23.16
N ALA A 807 -32.36 2.54 -22.53
CA ALA A 807 -32.21 3.98 -22.81
C ALA A 807 -31.15 4.30 -23.88
N GLY A 808 -30.40 3.31 -24.37
CA GLY A 808 -29.21 3.50 -25.20
C GLY A 808 -27.96 3.90 -24.43
N ASP A 809 -26.80 3.79 -25.08
CA ASP A 809 -25.49 4.15 -24.51
C ASP A 809 -24.78 5.19 -25.39
N ARG A 810 -24.14 6.18 -24.77
CA ARG A 810 -23.33 7.23 -25.42
C ARG A 810 -23.96 7.93 -26.64
N GLY A 811 -25.29 7.99 -26.71
CA GLY A 811 -26.03 8.68 -27.78
C GLY A 811 -26.47 7.80 -28.95
N ASP A 812 -26.15 6.49 -28.92
CA ASP A 812 -26.74 5.50 -29.84
C ASP A 812 -27.94 4.81 -29.18
N TRP A 813 -29.05 4.79 -29.91
CA TRP A 813 -30.31 4.20 -29.45
C TRP A 813 -30.45 2.78 -30.00
N PRO A 814 -30.97 1.82 -29.21
CA PRO A 814 -31.25 0.47 -29.68
C PRO A 814 -32.01 0.44 -31.00
N THR A 815 -31.68 -0.52 -31.86
CA THR A 815 -32.51 -0.76 -33.05
C THR A 815 -33.85 -1.39 -32.64
N TRP A 816 -34.87 -1.24 -33.50
CA TRP A 816 -36.14 -1.93 -33.30
C TRP A 816 -35.94 -3.45 -33.14
N GLU A 817 -35.00 -4.04 -33.87
CA GLU A 817 -34.74 -5.48 -33.77
C GLU A 817 -34.08 -5.88 -32.43
N GLU A 818 -33.15 -5.07 -31.93
CA GLU A 818 -32.53 -5.27 -30.61
C GLU A 818 -33.54 -5.18 -29.48
N ALA A 819 -34.42 -4.18 -29.52
CA ALA A 819 -35.48 -4.02 -28.53
C ALA A 819 -36.44 -5.22 -28.50
N ASP A 820 -36.82 -5.75 -29.67
CA ASP A 820 -37.64 -6.98 -29.73
C ASP A 820 -36.92 -8.18 -29.11
N ARG A 821 -35.64 -8.39 -29.44
CA ARG A 821 -34.85 -9.49 -28.88
C ARG A 821 -34.76 -9.40 -27.36
N ALA A 822 -34.52 -8.21 -26.81
CA ALA A 822 -34.49 -7.97 -25.37
C ALA A 822 -35.83 -8.31 -24.71
N VAL A 823 -36.96 -7.81 -25.24
CA VAL A 823 -38.30 -8.09 -24.71
C VAL A 823 -38.63 -9.58 -24.75
N TRP A 824 -38.33 -10.27 -25.85
CA TRP A 824 -38.57 -11.71 -25.98
C TRP A 824 -37.71 -12.54 -25.02
N TRP A 825 -36.44 -12.18 -24.87
CA TRP A 825 -35.53 -12.86 -23.96
C TRP A 825 -36.00 -12.70 -22.50
N LEU A 826 -36.35 -11.46 -22.10
CA LEU A 826 -36.90 -11.15 -20.78
C LEU A 826 -38.22 -11.89 -20.49
N LEU A 827 -39.14 -11.94 -21.48
CA LEU A 827 -40.37 -12.71 -21.35
C LEU A 827 -40.10 -14.21 -21.13
N ARG A 828 -39.14 -14.79 -21.86
CA ARG A 828 -38.78 -16.22 -21.71
C ARG A 828 -38.17 -16.49 -20.34
N VAL A 829 -37.31 -15.61 -19.83
CA VAL A 829 -36.80 -15.70 -18.46
C VAL A 829 -37.94 -15.57 -17.45
N ALA A 830 -38.87 -14.63 -17.63
CA ALA A 830 -40.03 -14.47 -16.76
C ALA A 830 -40.92 -15.72 -16.73
N CYS A 831 -41.20 -16.34 -17.89
CA CYS A 831 -41.92 -17.61 -17.99
C CYS A 831 -41.21 -18.73 -17.21
N LEU A 832 -39.89 -18.86 -17.38
CA LEU A 832 -39.07 -19.83 -16.65
C LEU A 832 -39.13 -19.57 -15.14
N SER A 833 -38.95 -18.32 -14.71
CA SER A 833 -39.01 -17.89 -13.31
C SER A 833 -40.35 -18.23 -12.66
N ALA A 834 -41.47 -17.96 -13.35
CA ALA A 834 -42.80 -18.29 -12.87
C ALA A 834 -43.01 -19.80 -12.72
N GLN A 835 -42.55 -20.59 -13.71
CA GLN A 835 -42.64 -22.05 -13.68
C GLN A 835 -41.77 -22.68 -12.57
N LYS A 836 -40.62 -22.07 -12.28
CA LYS A 836 -39.63 -22.57 -11.31
C LYS A 836 -39.73 -21.88 -9.94
N HIS A 837 -40.76 -21.07 -9.73
CA HIS A 837 -41.02 -20.34 -8.48
C HIS A 837 -39.87 -19.43 -8.03
N GLN A 838 -39.12 -18.84 -8.96
CA GLN A 838 -38.06 -17.87 -8.71
C GLN A 838 -38.61 -16.45 -8.70
N TRP A 839 -39.23 -16.04 -7.59
CA TRP A 839 -39.98 -14.78 -7.52
C TRP A 839 -39.15 -13.50 -7.72
N PRO A 840 -37.93 -13.35 -7.15
CA PRO A 840 -37.10 -12.17 -7.42
C PRO A 840 -36.72 -12.07 -8.90
N MET A 841 -36.29 -13.18 -9.50
CA MET A 841 -35.95 -13.27 -10.92
C MET A 841 -37.16 -13.01 -11.82
N LEU A 842 -38.37 -13.40 -11.39
CA LEU A 842 -39.63 -13.07 -12.09
C LEU A 842 -39.91 -11.57 -12.04
N ASP A 843 -39.71 -10.94 -10.89
CA ASP A 843 -39.94 -9.50 -10.70
C ASP A 843 -38.99 -8.67 -11.59
N ASP A 844 -37.68 -8.93 -11.53
CA ASP A 844 -36.67 -8.23 -12.35
C ASP A 844 -36.92 -8.41 -13.86
N ALA A 845 -37.21 -9.64 -14.29
CA ALA A 845 -37.47 -9.92 -15.70
C ALA A 845 -38.72 -9.19 -16.22
N VAL A 846 -39.79 -9.11 -15.41
CA VAL A 846 -41.02 -8.40 -15.78
C VAL A 846 -40.82 -6.88 -15.74
N GLN A 847 -40.08 -6.36 -14.76
CA GLN A 847 -39.75 -4.93 -14.73
C GLN A 847 -38.96 -4.52 -15.97
N GLY A 848 -37.92 -5.28 -16.33
CA GLY A 848 -37.16 -5.03 -17.55
C GLY A 848 -38.01 -5.12 -18.81
N MET A 849 -38.84 -6.17 -18.91
CA MET A 849 -39.76 -6.36 -20.04
C MET A 849 -40.71 -5.17 -20.21
N CYS A 850 -41.25 -4.63 -19.11
CA CYS A 850 -42.14 -3.47 -19.13
C CYS A 850 -41.42 -2.15 -19.42
N ASP A 851 -40.18 -1.97 -18.98
CA ASP A 851 -39.40 -0.76 -19.31
C ASP A 851 -39.04 -0.74 -20.81
N TRP A 852 -38.58 -1.86 -21.35
CA TRP A 852 -38.31 -2.01 -22.79
C TRP A 852 -39.59 -1.82 -23.63
N ASP A 853 -40.71 -2.45 -23.28
CA ASP A 853 -41.99 -2.25 -23.99
C ASP A 853 -42.53 -0.81 -23.84
N GLY A 854 -42.34 -0.21 -22.67
CA GLY A 854 -42.77 1.15 -22.34
C GLY A 854 -42.09 2.20 -23.21
N ARG A 855 -40.79 2.04 -23.47
CA ARG A 855 -39.96 2.96 -24.25
C ARG A 855 -40.11 2.80 -25.75
N TRP A 856 -40.29 1.56 -26.22
CA TRP A 856 -40.21 1.23 -27.66
C TRP A 856 -41.57 0.91 -28.30
N ASP A 857 -42.63 0.78 -27.53
CA ASP A 857 -44.01 0.61 -28.01
C ASP A 857 -44.25 -0.64 -28.92
N ARG A 858 -43.86 -1.85 -28.50
CA ARG A 858 -43.78 -3.03 -29.40
C ARG A 858 -45.07 -3.86 -29.50
N TRP A 859 -45.75 -3.82 -30.66
CA TRP A 859 -47.06 -4.48 -30.85
C TRP A 859 -47.05 -6.02 -30.80
N ASP A 860 -46.10 -6.69 -31.46
CA ASP A 860 -46.11 -8.16 -31.55
C ASP A 860 -45.81 -8.88 -30.22
N PRO A 861 -44.77 -8.49 -29.45
CA PRO A 861 -44.52 -9.08 -28.14
C PRO A 861 -45.69 -8.90 -27.16
N ARG A 862 -46.41 -7.77 -27.24
CA ARG A 862 -47.54 -7.49 -26.34
C ARG A 862 -48.65 -8.50 -26.40
N ASN A 863 -48.99 -9.01 -27.60
CA ASN A 863 -50.05 -10.00 -27.72
C ASN A 863 -49.69 -11.28 -26.96
N THR A 864 -48.43 -11.72 -27.07
CA THR A 864 -47.95 -12.90 -26.33
C THR A 864 -47.82 -12.65 -24.84
N ILE A 865 -47.34 -11.46 -24.42
CA ILE A 865 -47.32 -11.08 -23.00
C ILE A 865 -48.74 -11.07 -22.43
N ARG A 866 -49.72 -10.52 -23.16
CA ARG A 866 -51.13 -10.49 -22.77
C ARG A 866 -51.69 -11.89 -22.54
N ASP A 867 -51.43 -12.80 -23.47
CA ASP A 867 -51.86 -14.19 -23.34
C ASP A 867 -51.18 -14.88 -22.16
N TRP A 868 -49.89 -14.66 -21.94
CA TRP A 868 -49.17 -15.18 -20.79
C TRP A 868 -49.74 -14.65 -19.47
N LEU A 869 -50.03 -13.35 -19.36
CA LEU A 869 -50.62 -12.74 -18.15
C LEU A 869 -51.96 -13.40 -17.77
N ARG A 870 -52.76 -13.85 -18.75
CA ARG A 870 -54.03 -14.57 -18.51
C ARG A 870 -53.83 -15.96 -17.91
N THR A 871 -52.62 -16.53 -18.00
CA THR A 871 -52.32 -17.88 -17.46
C THR A 871 -51.86 -17.87 -16.01
N LEU A 872 -51.43 -16.71 -15.49
CA LEU A 872 -50.83 -16.59 -14.17
C LEU A 872 -51.90 -16.56 -13.08
N THR A 873 -51.64 -17.28 -11.98
CA THR A 873 -52.49 -17.30 -10.79
C THR A 873 -51.64 -17.32 -9.51
N GLY A 874 -52.22 -16.94 -8.37
CA GLY A 874 -51.56 -17.06 -7.06
C GLY A 874 -50.31 -16.18 -6.91
N GLN A 875 -49.23 -16.73 -6.34
CA GLN A 875 -48.01 -15.96 -6.03
C GLN A 875 -47.32 -15.40 -7.28
N ALA A 876 -47.36 -16.12 -8.41
CA ALA A 876 -46.82 -15.63 -9.68
C ALA A 876 -47.59 -14.39 -10.13
N ALA A 877 -48.92 -14.42 -10.07
CA ALA A 877 -49.76 -13.27 -10.40
C ALA A 877 -49.54 -12.07 -9.47
N ALA A 878 -49.33 -12.31 -8.16
CA ALA A 878 -49.03 -11.26 -7.20
C ALA A 878 -47.67 -10.58 -7.47
N THR A 879 -46.65 -11.37 -7.80
CA THR A 879 -45.30 -10.88 -8.14
C THR A 879 -45.34 -10.05 -9.43
N VAL A 880 -45.95 -10.59 -10.49
CA VAL A 880 -46.11 -9.86 -11.75
C VAL A 880 -46.94 -8.58 -11.57
N ALA A 881 -47.99 -8.61 -10.74
CA ALA A 881 -48.76 -7.42 -10.40
C ALA A 881 -47.93 -6.36 -9.65
N SER A 882 -46.93 -6.77 -8.86
CA SER A 882 -45.99 -5.86 -8.20
C SER A 882 -45.11 -5.15 -9.24
N ALA A 883 -44.43 -5.92 -10.10
CA ALA A 883 -43.60 -5.38 -11.18
C ALA A 883 -44.39 -4.45 -12.12
N LEU A 884 -45.62 -4.80 -12.49
CA LEU A 884 -46.50 -3.95 -13.31
C LEU A 884 -46.84 -2.60 -12.65
N ARG A 885 -46.97 -2.56 -11.31
CA ARG A 885 -47.19 -1.29 -10.58
C ARG A 885 -45.93 -0.44 -10.53
N ALA A 886 -44.75 -1.06 -10.48
CA ALA A 886 -43.47 -0.35 -10.55
C ALA A 886 -43.22 0.26 -11.93
N GLN A 887 -43.82 -0.30 -12.99
CA GLN A 887 -43.66 0.13 -14.38
C GLN A 887 -44.99 0.55 -15.05
N PRO A 888 -45.64 1.64 -14.61
CA PRO A 888 -46.97 2.04 -15.08
C PRO A 888 -47.01 2.39 -16.58
N HIS A 889 -45.92 2.93 -17.13
CA HIS A 889 -45.83 3.29 -18.55
C HIS A 889 -45.87 2.09 -19.49
N GLY A 890 -45.26 0.95 -19.13
CA GLY A 890 -45.38 -0.30 -19.88
C GLY A 890 -46.70 -1.00 -19.57
N ALA A 891 -47.12 -1.03 -18.31
CA ALA A 891 -48.33 -1.73 -17.87
C ALA A 891 -49.61 -1.21 -18.56
N ARG A 892 -49.66 0.08 -18.94
CA ARG A 892 -50.83 0.66 -19.61
C ARG A 892 -51.14 0.04 -20.98
N HIS A 893 -50.17 -0.59 -21.63
CA HIS A 893 -50.34 -1.20 -22.94
C HIS A 893 -51.18 -2.49 -22.88
N TYR A 894 -51.43 -3.03 -21.68
CA TYR A 894 -52.20 -4.25 -21.46
C TYR A 894 -53.64 -4.00 -20.97
N HIS A 895 -54.21 -2.81 -21.23
CA HIS A 895 -55.56 -2.41 -20.79
C HIS A 895 -56.67 -3.42 -21.10
N GLU A 896 -56.56 -4.17 -22.20
CA GLU A 896 -57.53 -5.21 -22.57
C GLU A 896 -57.64 -6.38 -21.57
N VAL A 897 -56.65 -6.55 -20.67
CA VAL A 897 -56.68 -7.57 -19.61
C VAL A 897 -57.60 -7.16 -18.46
N ILE A 898 -57.90 -5.87 -18.29
CA ILE A 898 -58.68 -5.33 -17.14
C ILE A 898 -60.06 -6.01 -17.04
N ASP A 899 -60.75 -6.14 -18.18
CA ASP A 899 -62.11 -6.68 -18.23
C ASP A 899 -62.15 -8.20 -18.46
N ASP A 900 -61.00 -8.85 -18.67
CA ASP A 900 -60.93 -10.29 -18.87
C ASP A 900 -61.01 -11.03 -17.53
N ARG A 901 -62.11 -11.74 -17.31
CA ARG A 901 -62.32 -12.55 -16.09
C ARG A 901 -61.39 -13.76 -15.99
N ARG A 902 -60.66 -14.11 -17.04
CA ARG A 902 -59.67 -15.20 -17.02
C ARG A 902 -58.38 -14.78 -16.32
N ALA A 903 -58.06 -13.49 -16.27
CA ALA A 903 -56.84 -12.99 -15.62
C ALA A 903 -57.03 -12.80 -14.11
N ASP A 904 -55.96 -13.02 -13.34
CA ASP A 904 -55.97 -12.87 -11.89
C ASP A 904 -56.30 -11.43 -11.46
N THR A 905 -57.08 -11.30 -10.39
CA THR A 905 -57.55 -10.01 -9.87
C THR A 905 -56.40 -9.05 -9.54
N ALA A 906 -55.26 -9.56 -9.05
CA ALA A 906 -54.09 -8.74 -8.73
C ALA A 906 -53.49 -8.06 -9.97
N ILE A 907 -53.38 -8.82 -11.08
CA ILE A 907 -52.87 -8.33 -12.37
C ILE A 907 -53.82 -7.28 -12.94
N ARG A 908 -55.12 -7.58 -13.00
CA ARG A 908 -56.14 -6.62 -13.50
C ARG A 908 -56.12 -5.32 -12.69
N SER A 909 -55.98 -5.42 -11.37
CA SER A 909 -55.91 -4.25 -10.49
C SER A 909 -54.64 -3.42 -10.71
N ALA A 910 -53.49 -4.06 -10.99
CA ALA A 910 -52.24 -3.36 -11.29
C ALA A 910 -52.35 -2.59 -12.62
N ILE A 911 -52.87 -3.23 -13.67
CA ILE A 911 -53.07 -2.60 -14.98
C ILE A 911 -54.10 -1.46 -14.89
N HIS A 912 -55.20 -1.66 -14.17
CA HIS A 912 -56.20 -0.60 -13.95
C HIS A 912 -55.66 0.57 -13.11
N ALA A 913 -54.72 0.33 -12.20
CA ALA A 913 -54.01 1.41 -11.51
C ALA A 913 -53.12 2.19 -12.48
N ALA A 914 -52.38 1.50 -13.35
CA ALA A 914 -51.53 2.10 -14.37
C ALA A 914 -52.29 2.98 -15.38
N GLN A 915 -53.57 2.69 -15.68
CA GLN A 915 -54.40 3.56 -16.54
C GLN A 915 -54.75 4.93 -15.91
N ARG A 916 -54.59 5.08 -14.60
CA ARG A 916 -54.99 6.28 -13.84
C ARG A 916 -53.82 7.19 -13.49
N THR A 917 -52.60 6.71 -13.66
CA THR A 917 -51.32 7.42 -13.57
C THR A 917 -50.86 7.83 -14.95
#